data_AF-A0A3N1A2E3-F1
#
_entry.id   AF-A0A3N1A2E3-F1
#
_cell.length_a   1.000
_cell.length_b   1.000
_cell.length_c   1.000
_cell.angle_alpha   90.00
_cell.angle_beta   90.00
_cell.angle_gamma   90.00
#
_symmetry.space_group_name_H-M   'P 1'
#
loop_
_entity.id
_entity.type
_entity.pdbx_description
1 polymer ?
#
loop_
_entity_poly.entity_id
_entity_poly.type
_entity_poly.pdbx_seq_one_letter_code
_entity_poly.pdbx_strand_id
1 'polypeptide(L)'
;MLASRCFAYLTAATHRRYALLPFHRQTALFRLTRRPGQAARCWLARRLRPARPTAAGLPRRWSVLDGRPVLAVVDDTISPLNAHRRNLHLVTDALTRAGVDHFVIPAASGLRSRVGVPAGERTAALRALGGVGGLRAAVAERRHRRLPTRPRWRLRRAPTIRVFQAVTSVDGQLTYGGQAACEVEFWAVDGDRLHAPRSNDVTAVVPARSAPVRLTEAEACAFAPEDRIARHVTRTSFTRRPATWPDFPVDLVCCWTDPTDPRWRSRRQRAMARAAGPVPPARRADRHRHRRGDSGASPAGHVGDEWVGWDGTEELRHLLRSVHLHAPWIRQIFLITADQVPGWLDVDDQRLTVVDHRDLLGGHTVLPTFNPYAVESAVHEIDGLAERFLYLPGNVFLGRPVDRTTFFEANGIPKVLLSPPPGPVRGDGQPAVSGDNPAVAAARRVFADQFDRLVDPGTPVGVPLPVRRSTLAEICTSIPEMVARIRSHQIRHPDDVSLIRSLHPHWSYLRGTAIPGSLRRHRVDPAAPDAALRLHRLLDRRDVDAFGLDTELTDAVDSVARRLRVEFLNRYFPTPSPYEVDPETAAARAPFTATELAQRLLRPPVGRFPVGPQLRLAAAPQQQTRHRDTGYPAQPDPLAAADPVPATEVLVGHRCG
;
A
#
# COMPACT_ATOMS: atom_id res chain seq x y z
N MET A 1 0.71 -3.26 29.60
CA MET A 1 -0.25 -4.38 29.72
C MET A 1 -1.35 -4.08 30.75
N LEU A 2 -1.03 -3.52 31.93
CA LEU A 2 -2.05 -3.15 32.94
C LEU A 2 -3.17 -2.25 32.41
N ALA A 3 -2.89 -1.18 31.65
CA ALA A 3 -3.94 -0.30 31.13
C ALA A 3 -4.93 -0.98 30.16
N SER A 4 -4.47 -1.95 29.36
CA SER A 4 -5.37 -2.75 28.50
C SER A 4 -6.20 -3.77 29.29
N ARG A 5 -5.69 -4.25 30.43
CA ARG A 5 -6.46 -5.06 31.39
C ARG A 5 -7.47 -4.19 32.14
N CYS A 6 -7.08 -3.03 32.67
CA CYS A 6 -7.99 -2.11 33.35
C CYS A 6 -9.16 -1.65 32.47
N PHE A 7 -8.94 -1.46 31.16
CA PHE A 7 -10.01 -1.12 30.20
C PHE A 7 -10.95 -2.29 29.89
N ALA A 8 -10.46 -3.53 29.98
CA ALA A 8 -11.28 -4.74 29.85
C ALA A 8 -12.15 -5.00 31.09
N TYR A 9 -11.81 -4.42 32.24
CA TYR A 9 -12.61 -4.45 33.48
C TYR A 9 -13.58 -3.25 33.62
N LEU A 10 -13.63 -2.35 32.64
CA LEU A 10 -14.61 -1.27 32.64
C LEU A 10 -16.01 -1.84 32.40
N THR A 11 -16.97 -1.44 33.23
CA THR A 11 -18.37 -1.86 33.05
C THR A 11 -18.89 -1.43 31.67
N ALA A 12 -19.90 -2.13 31.15
CA ALA A 12 -20.55 -1.78 29.89
C ALA A 12 -21.03 -0.30 29.88
N ALA A 13 -21.42 0.24 31.03
CA ALA A 13 -21.80 1.65 31.19
C ALA A 13 -20.60 2.61 31.01
N THR A 14 -19.42 2.25 31.51
CA THR A 14 -18.20 3.05 31.34
C THR A 14 -17.66 2.97 29.91
N HIS A 15 -17.79 1.81 29.24
CA HIS A 15 -17.50 1.67 27.80
C HIS A 15 -18.39 2.56 26.95
N ARG A 16 -19.71 2.60 27.23
CA ARG A 16 -20.63 3.53 26.56
C ARG A 16 -20.24 4.99 26.78
N ARG A 17 -19.92 5.40 28.01
CA ARG A 17 -19.46 6.77 28.30
C ARG A 17 -18.14 7.13 27.60
N TYR A 18 -17.21 6.19 27.48
CA TYR A 18 -15.98 6.40 26.73
C TYR A 18 -16.25 6.54 25.22
N ALA A 19 -17.11 5.69 24.65
CA ALA A 19 -17.49 5.73 23.24
C ALA A 19 -18.21 7.03 22.85
N LEU A 20 -18.89 7.69 23.81
CA LEU A 20 -19.54 9.00 23.62
C LEU A 20 -18.54 10.18 23.58
N LEU A 21 -17.31 10.00 24.07
CA LEU A 21 -16.30 11.05 23.97
C LEU A 21 -15.85 11.20 22.51
N PRO A 22 -15.52 12.42 22.04
CA PRO A 22 -14.85 12.60 20.76
C PRO A 22 -13.56 11.76 20.69
N PHE A 23 -13.27 11.13 19.54
CA PHE A 23 -12.17 10.16 19.47
C PHE A 23 -10.79 10.79 19.71
N HIS A 24 -10.63 12.12 19.58
CA HIS A 24 -9.44 12.84 20.06
C HIS A 24 -9.26 12.79 21.58
N ARG A 25 -10.34 12.89 22.36
CA ARG A 25 -10.33 12.78 23.84
C ARG A 25 -10.12 11.33 24.25
N GLN A 26 -10.75 10.39 23.55
CA GLN A 26 -10.49 8.95 23.72
C GLN A 26 -9.01 8.63 23.51
N THR A 27 -8.42 9.08 22.40
CA THR A 27 -6.98 8.89 22.10
C THR A 27 -6.09 9.51 23.18
N ALA A 28 -6.44 10.71 23.66
CA ALA A 28 -5.73 11.37 24.75
C ALA A 28 -5.77 10.54 26.04
N LEU A 29 -6.96 10.11 26.49
CA LEU A 29 -7.15 9.25 27.65
C LEU A 29 -6.40 7.91 27.51
N PHE A 30 -6.47 7.27 26.35
CA PHE A 30 -5.75 6.03 26.05
C PHE A 30 -4.23 6.22 26.14
N ARG A 31 -3.68 7.33 25.63
CA ARG A 31 -2.24 7.63 25.71
C ARG A 31 -1.81 8.04 27.12
N LEU A 32 -2.65 8.77 27.85
CA LEU A 32 -2.39 9.18 29.24
C LEU A 32 -2.31 7.97 30.16
N THR A 33 -3.21 6.99 30.01
CA THR A 33 -3.20 5.74 30.80
C THR A 33 -2.03 4.81 30.49
N ARG A 34 -1.38 4.96 29.32
CA ARG A 34 -0.18 4.20 28.93
C ARG A 34 1.16 4.89 29.22
N ARG A 35 1.17 6.18 29.54
CA ARG A 35 2.40 6.95 29.76
C ARG A 35 2.61 7.28 31.23
N PRO A 36 3.79 7.03 31.82
CA PRO A 36 4.08 7.44 33.20
C PRO A 36 3.93 8.95 33.35
N GLY A 37 3.45 9.38 34.52
CA GLY A 37 2.79 10.69 34.75
C GLY A 37 3.50 11.94 34.21
N GLN A 38 4.83 11.99 34.19
CA GLN A 38 5.57 13.14 33.65
C GLN A 38 5.50 13.26 32.11
N ALA A 39 5.48 12.13 31.39
CA ALA A 39 5.38 12.08 29.93
C ALA A 39 3.94 12.40 29.46
N ALA A 40 2.94 11.98 30.24
CA ALA A 40 1.53 12.29 30.06
C ALA A 40 1.25 13.81 30.22
N ARG A 41 1.75 14.43 31.30
CA ARG A 41 1.60 15.88 31.58
C ARG A 41 2.34 16.75 30.55
N CYS A 42 3.54 16.36 30.13
CA CYS A 42 4.28 17.06 29.07
C CYS A 42 3.63 16.95 27.69
N TRP A 43 2.94 15.84 27.41
CA TRP A 43 2.22 15.63 26.15
C TRP A 43 1.01 16.57 26.03
N LEU A 44 0.20 16.67 27.08
CA LEU A 44 -0.99 17.53 27.11
C LEU A 44 -0.63 19.02 27.05
N ALA A 45 0.33 19.47 27.87
CA ALA A 45 0.72 20.88 27.99
C ALA A 45 1.44 21.45 26.75
N ARG A 46 1.93 20.61 25.84
CA ARG A 46 2.77 21.05 24.70
C ARG A 46 2.10 20.92 23.33
N ARG A 47 1.04 20.11 23.21
CA ARG A 47 0.19 20.04 22.00
C ARG A 47 -0.56 21.35 21.73
N LEU A 48 -0.81 22.10 22.80
CA LEU A 48 -1.46 23.42 22.80
C LEU A 48 -0.51 24.58 22.50
N ARG A 49 0.80 24.36 22.32
CA ARG A 49 1.73 25.44 21.97
C ARG A 49 1.80 25.65 20.45
N PRO A 50 1.63 26.90 19.96
CA PRO A 50 1.68 27.21 18.53
C PRO A 50 3.07 26.94 17.96
N ALA A 51 3.12 26.73 16.63
CA ALA A 51 4.37 26.54 15.91
C ALA A 51 5.26 27.78 16.07
N ARG A 52 6.57 27.58 16.23
CA ARG A 52 7.56 28.67 16.23
C ARG A 52 8.33 28.64 14.90
N PRO A 53 8.51 29.78 14.21
CA PRO A 53 9.34 29.83 13.00
C PRO A 53 10.82 29.54 13.34
N THR A 54 11.56 29.03 12.36
CA THR A 54 13.01 28.80 12.47
C THR A 54 13.79 29.84 11.69
N ALA A 55 15.10 29.94 11.95
CA ALA A 55 16.03 30.72 11.13
C ALA A 55 16.09 30.27 9.64
N ALA A 56 15.49 29.11 9.31
CA ALA A 56 15.36 28.59 7.95
C ALA A 56 13.92 28.70 7.42
N GLY A 57 13.07 29.54 8.02
CA GLY A 57 11.69 29.83 7.57
C GLY A 57 10.66 28.73 7.87
N LEU A 58 11.05 27.46 8.04
CA LEU A 58 10.08 26.37 8.26
C LEU A 58 9.49 26.39 9.67
N PRO A 59 8.16 26.20 9.82
CA PRO A 59 7.50 26.11 11.12
C PRO A 59 7.96 24.86 11.89
N ARG A 60 8.23 24.99 13.19
CA ARG A 60 8.50 23.86 14.09
C ARG A 60 7.40 23.70 15.13
N ARG A 61 7.05 22.45 15.42
CA ARG A 61 6.06 22.09 16.44
C ARG A 61 6.60 21.00 17.36
N TRP A 62 6.15 21.03 18.61
CA TRP A 62 6.37 19.91 19.52
C TRP A 62 5.48 18.73 19.10
N SER A 63 6.10 17.58 18.87
CA SER A 63 5.43 16.32 18.57
C SER A 63 6.02 15.17 19.42
N VAL A 64 5.63 13.93 19.14
CA VAL A 64 6.11 12.73 19.82
C VAL A 64 6.81 11.82 18.82
N LEU A 65 8.02 11.40 19.17
CA LEU A 65 8.78 10.37 18.47
C LEU A 65 9.23 9.34 19.50
N ASP A 66 8.95 8.06 19.27
CA ASP A 66 9.28 6.95 20.19
C ASP A 66 8.82 7.19 21.64
N GLY A 67 7.58 7.67 21.78
CA GLY A 67 6.99 8.01 23.08
C GLY A 67 7.59 9.22 23.79
N ARG A 68 8.51 9.96 23.15
CA ARG A 68 9.23 11.10 23.74
C ARG A 68 8.93 12.41 23.00
N PRO A 69 8.89 13.55 23.71
CA PRO A 69 8.67 14.84 23.08
C PRO A 69 9.87 15.22 22.20
N VAL A 70 9.58 15.65 20.98
CA VAL A 70 10.56 16.11 20.00
C VAL A 70 10.09 17.42 19.40
N LEU A 71 11.00 18.37 19.19
CA LEU A 71 10.72 19.53 18.36
C LEU A 71 10.99 19.11 16.91
N ALA A 72 9.92 18.99 16.13
CA ALA A 72 9.94 18.52 14.74
C ALA A 72 9.64 19.67 13.78
N VAL A 73 10.17 19.59 12.56
CA VAL A 73 9.82 20.48 11.47
C VAL A 73 8.45 20.07 10.93
N VAL A 74 7.57 21.04 10.71
CA VAL A 74 6.26 20.81 10.12
C VAL A 74 6.41 20.70 8.61
N ASP A 75 5.82 19.65 8.04
CA ASP A 75 5.83 19.33 6.62
C ASP A 75 4.43 18.81 6.26
N ASP A 76 3.76 19.47 5.33
CA ASP A 76 2.42 19.15 4.85
C ASP A 76 2.43 17.99 3.83
N THR A 77 3.57 17.76 3.18
CA THR A 77 3.81 16.62 2.27
C THR A 77 4.43 15.41 2.99
N ILE A 78 4.29 15.34 4.32
CA ILE A 78 5.01 14.35 5.13
C ILE A 78 4.69 12.91 4.70
N SER A 79 5.70 12.18 4.26
CA SER A 79 5.64 10.75 3.99
C SER A 79 6.93 10.07 4.46
N PRO A 80 6.94 8.75 4.65
CA PRO A 80 8.16 8.02 4.95
C PRO A 80 9.27 8.26 3.92
N LEU A 81 8.89 8.30 2.64
CA LEU A 81 9.80 8.56 1.52
C LEU A 81 10.34 10.00 1.54
N ASN A 82 9.48 11.00 1.78
CA ASN A 82 9.94 12.39 1.86
C ASN A 82 10.84 12.63 3.09
N ALA A 83 10.56 11.97 4.23
CA ALA A 83 11.44 11.99 5.38
C ALA A 83 12.81 11.33 5.07
N HIS A 84 12.82 10.23 4.33
CA HIS A 84 14.04 9.57 3.83
C HIS A 84 14.85 10.50 2.92
N ARG A 85 14.22 11.02 1.85
CA ARG A 85 14.81 11.97 0.89
C ARG A 85 15.44 13.16 1.59
N ARG A 86 14.68 13.79 2.49
CA ARG A 86 15.13 14.94 3.26
C ARG A 86 16.38 14.65 4.07
N ASN A 87 16.42 13.51 4.78
CA ASN A 87 17.58 13.17 5.59
C ASN A 87 18.79 12.80 4.74
N LEU A 88 18.59 12.12 3.61
CA LEU A 88 19.66 11.83 2.65
C LEU A 88 20.26 13.13 2.09
N HIS A 89 19.43 14.03 1.55
CA HIS A 89 19.88 15.32 1.00
C HIS A 89 20.57 16.19 2.05
N LEU A 90 20.01 16.31 3.26
CA LEU A 90 20.65 17.08 4.34
C LEU A 90 22.06 16.56 4.68
N VAL A 91 22.31 15.26 4.54
CA VAL A 91 23.63 14.66 4.76
C VAL A 91 24.53 14.88 3.55
N THR A 92 24.11 14.48 2.34
CA THR A 92 24.94 14.57 1.13
C THR A 92 25.30 16.02 0.80
N ASP A 93 24.37 16.96 0.96
CA ASP A 93 24.62 18.38 0.67
C ASP A 93 25.58 19.00 1.69
N ALA A 94 25.55 18.53 2.96
CA ALA A 94 26.46 18.98 3.98
C ALA A 94 27.89 18.46 3.74
N LEU A 95 28.02 17.19 3.34
CA LEU A 95 29.31 16.58 3.01
C LEU A 95 29.91 17.21 1.75
N THR A 96 29.09 17.37 0.70
CA THR A 96 29.50 18.02 -0.57
C THR A 96 30.02 19.45 -0.33
N ARG A 97 29.26 20.28 0.41
CA ARG A 97 29.69 21.66 0.73
C ARG A 97 30.96 21.73 1.56
N ALA A 98 31.26 20.70 2.33
CA ALA A 98 32.47 20.62 3.13
C ALA A 98 33.65 19.99 2.37
N GLY A 99 33.47 19.62 1.10
CA GLY A 99 34.50 18.93 0.30
C GLY A 99 34.84 17.54 0.82
N VAL A 100 33.91 16.88 1.53
CA VAL A 100 34.13 15.54 2.09
C VAL A 100 33.76 14.48 1.05
N ASP A 101 34.68 13.56 0.78
CA ASP A 101 34.43 12.43 -0.11
C ASP A 101 33.36 11.51 0.48
N HIS A 102 32.33 11.21 -0.31
CA HIS A 102 31.20 10.41 0.13
C HIS A 102 30.50 9.73 -1.05
N PHE A 103 29.83 8.63 -0.76
CA PHE A 103 29.07 7.85 -1.74
C PHE A 103 27.83 7.23 -1.11
N VAL A 104 26.72 7.21 -1.85
CA VAL A 104 25.49 6.55 -1.42
C VAL A 104 25.63 5.04 -1.57
N ILE A 105 25.27 4.28 -0.54
CA ILE A 105 25.29 2.82 -0.54
C ILE A 105 23.84 2.35 -0.76
N PRO A 106 23.55 1.64 -1.86
CA PRO A 106 22.21 1.09 -2.12
C PRO A 106 21.71 0.18 -0.99
N ALA A 107 20.41 0.22 -0.71
CA ALA A 107 19.77 -0.70 0.23
C ALA A 107 18.58 -1.44 -0.41
N ALA A 108 18.55 -2.77 -0.20
CA ALA A 108 17.53 -3.66 -0.78
C ALA A 108 16.15 -3.54 -0.10
N SER A 109 16.13 -2.98 1.11
CA SER A 109 14.92 -2.88 1.93
C SER A 109 15.06 -1.79 2.99
N GLY A 110 13.89 -1.32 3.44
CA GLY A 110 13.77 -0.38 4.55
C GLY A 110 13.99 1.09 4.18
N LEU A 111 13.66 1.95 5.14
CA LEU A 111 13.56 3.40 4.94
C LEU A 111 14.81 4.19 5.28
N ARG A 112 15.92 3.52 5.60
CA ARG A 112 17.16 4.21 5.96
C ARG A 112 18.07 4.31 4.77
N SER A 113 18.49 5.53 4.45
CA SER A 113 19.57 5.74 3.50
C SER A 113 20.92 5.41 4.14
N ARG A 114 21.91 5.08 3.32
CA ARG A 114 23.28 4.78 3.76
C ARG A 114 24.26 5.58 2.92
N VAL A 115 25.24 6.19 3.59
CA VAL A 115 26.31 6.97 2.96
C VAL A 115 27.65 6.52 3.52
N GLY A 116 28.55 6.09 2.65
CA GLY A 116 29.94 5.78 2.99
C GLY A 116 30.81 7.03 2.95
N VAL A 117 31.70 7.16 3.93
CA VAL A 117 32.70 8.22 4.05
C VAL A 117 34.04 7.58 4.42
N PRO A 118 35.17 7.93 3.80
CA PRO A 118 36.48 7.46 4.23
C PRO A 118 36.76 7.81 5.70
N ALA A 119 37.26 6.87 6.49
CA ALA A 119 37.45 7.04 7.93
C ALA A 119 38.43 8.18 8.29
N GLY A 120 39.37 8.51 7.38
CA GLY A 120 40.28 9.66 7.52
C GLY A 120 39.55 11.01 7.54
N GLU A 121 38.43 11.13 6.84
CA GLU A 121 37.66 12.38 6.72
C GLU A 121 36.57 12.54 7.79
N ARG A 122 36.46 11.56 8.69
CA ARG A 122 35.47 11.49 9.77
C ARG A 122 35.28 12.80 10.52
N THR A 123 36.38 13.47 10.87
CA THR A 123 36.30 14.71 11.67
C THR A 123 35.70 15.86 10.86
N ALA A 124 36.03 15.96 9.57
CA ALA A 124 35.44 16.96 8.67
C ALA A 124 33.94 16.68 8.46
N ALA A 125 33.59 15.43 8.18
CA ALA A 125 32.20 14.98 8.04
C ALA A 125 31.34 15.34 9.27
N LEU A 126 31.81 15.03 10.47
CA LEU A 126 31.09 15.32 11.72
C LEU A 126 30.92 16.83 11.96
N ARG A 127 31.92 17.66 11.62
CA ARG A 127 31.81 19.12 11.73
C ARG A 127 30.78 19.66 10.74
N ALA A 128 30.82 19.19 9.48
CA ALA A 128 29.88 19.60 8.44
C ALA A 128 28.43 19.30 8.84
N LEU A 129 28.17 18.06 9.27
CA LEU A 129 26.84 17.65 9.75
C LEU A 129 26.42 18.42 11.01
N GLY A 130 27.36 18.69 11.93
CA GLY A 130 27.08 19.48 13.13
C GLY A 130 26.70 20.94 12.85
N GLY A 131 27.11 21.48 11.69
CA GLY A 131 26.70 22.80 11.20
C GLY A 131 25.27 22.87 10.70
N VAL A 132 24.63 21.73 10.40
CA VAL A 132 23.25 21.70 9.89
C VAL A 132 22.25 21.82 11.05
N GLY A 133 21.44 22.87 11.01
CA GLY A 133 20.46 23.18 12.04
C GLY A 133 19.39 22.10 12.23
N GLY A 134 19.26 21.59 13.46
CA GLY A 134 18.16 20.69 13.85
C GLY A 134 18.41 19.21 13.57
N LEU A 135 19.59 18.84 13.07
CA LEU A 135 19.98 17.44 12.97
C LEU A 135 20.14 16.81 14.36
N ARG A 136 19.68 15.56 14.45
CA ARG A 136 19.85 14.66 15.58
C ARG A 136 20.72 13.51 15.13
N ALA A 137 21.56 13.03 16.04
CA ALA A 137 22.40 11.88 15.81
C ALA A 137 22.25 10.84 16.92
N ALA A 138 22.42 9.58 16.55
CA ALA A 138 22.59 8.46 17.47
C ALA A 138 23.69 7.51 16.99
N VAL A 139 24.28 6.80 17.95
CA VAL A 139 25.19 5.68 17.72
C VAL A 139 24.43 4.42 18.14
N ALA A 140 24.29 3.45 17.23
CA ALA A 140 23.52 2.21 17.46
C ALA A 140 22.06 2.48 17.93
N GLU A 141 21.48 1.58 18.73
CA GLU A 141 20.13 1.71 19.33
C GLU A 141 20.04 2.72 20.49
N ARG A 142 21.08 3.54 20.69
CA ARG A 142 21.12 4.49 21.80
C ARG A 142 20.32 5.76 21.49
N ARG A 143 19.94 6.44 22.57
CA ARG A 143 19.11 7.65 22.56
C ARG A 143 19.62 8.73 21.60
N HIS A 144 18.74 9.19 20.71
CA HIS A 144 18.98 10.32 19.80
C HIS A 144 19.23 11.62 20.58
N ARG A 145 20.32 12.32 20.25
CA ARG A 145 20.68 13.64 20.80
C ARG A 145 20.87 14.64 19.66
N ARG A 146 20.73 15.93 19.95
CA ARG A 146 21.08 16.98 18.97
C ARG A 146 22.54 16.81 18.57
N LEU A 147 22.84 16.85 17.26
CA LEU A 147 24.21 16.77 16.78
C LEU A 147 24.92 18.11 17.07
N PRO A 148 26.01 18.12 17.86
CA PRO A 148 26.74 19.35 18.15
C PRO A 148 27.70 19.71 17.01
N THR A 149 27.96 21.01 16.83
CA THR A 149 28.98 21.54 15.91
C THR A 149 30.39 21.03 16.25
N ARG A 150 30.70 20.86 17.54
CA ARG A 150 31.91 20.18 18.02
C ARG A 150 31.58 18.71 18.38
N PRO A 151 32.05 17.73 17.60
CA PRO A 151 31.66 16.34 17.80
C PRO A 151 32.20 15.76 19.11
N ARG A 152 31.31 15.17 19.91
CA ARG A 152 31.68 14.47 21.16
C ARG A 152 32.54 13.22 20.84
N TRP A 153 33.43 12.85 21.77
CA TRP A 153 34.33 11.70 21.64
C TRP A 153 33.63 10.39 21.21
N ARG A 154 32.40 10.16 21.66
CA ARG A 154 31.61 8.96 21.32
C ARG A 154 31.24 8.85 19.84
N LEU A 155 30.92 9.98 19.19
CA LEU A 155 30.62 10.02 17.75
C LEU A 155 31.92 9.84 16.92
N ARG A 156 33.06 10.24 17.48
CA ARG A 156 34.38 10.10 16.83
C ARG A 156 34.89 8.66 16.79
N ARG A 157 34.38 7.75 17.64
CA ARG A 157 34.79 6.33 17.65
C ARG A 157 33.77 5.38 17.02
N ALA A 158 32.58 5.85 16.69
CA ALA A 158 31.51 5.00 16.20
C ALA A 158 31.73 4.62 14.73
N PRO A 159 31.73 3.34 14.34
CA PRO A 159 31.88 2.94 12.94
C PRO A 159 30.74 3.43 12.05
N THR A 160 29.54 3.58 12.63
CA THR A 160 28.34 4.09 11.96
C THR A 160 27.60 5.06 12.87
N ILE A 161 27.04 6.12 12.29
CA ILE A 161 26.15 7.07 12.98
C ILE A 161 24.83 7.21 12.22
N ARG A 162 23.71 7.32 12.94
CA ARG A 162 22.39 7.63 12.37
C ARG A 162 22.13 9.11 12.50
N VAL A 163 21.83 9.79 11.40
CA VAL A 163 21.58 11.22 11.35
C VAL A 163 20.20 11.49 10.74
N PHE A 164 19.40 12.33 11.39
CA PHE A 164 18.08 12.71 10.88
C PHE A 164 17.59 14.04 11.44
N GLN A 165 16.66 14.67 10.72
CA GLN A 165 15.79 15.73 11.22
C GLN A 165 14.41 15.14 11.48
N ALA A 166 13.84 15.40 12.67
CA ALA A 166 12.48 14.97 12.96
C ALA A 166 11.48 15.85 12.17
N VAL A 167 10.54 15.22 11.47
CA VAL A 167 9.48 15.88 10.71
C VAL A 167 8.11 15.44 11.20
N THR A 168 7.12 16.32 11.16
CA THR A 168 5.76 16.05 11.64
C THR A 168 4.71 16.67 10.72
N SER A 169 3.54 16.06 10.65
CA SER A 169 2.36 16.62 9.96
C SER A 169 1.91 17.93 10.60
N VAL A 170 1.14 18.72 9.85
CA VAL A 170 0.58 20.02 10.30
C VAL A 170 -0.17 19.89 11.64
N ASP A 171 -0.94 18.81 11.80
CA ASP A 171 -1.71 18.50 13.01
C ASP A 171 -0.89 17.85 14.15
N GLY A 172 0.39 17.57 13.91
CA GLY A 172 1.31 16.91 14.84
C GLY A 172 0.92 15.47 15.20
N GLN A 173 0.11 14.78 14.39
CA GLN A 173 -0.33 13.40 14.65
C GLN A 173 0.64 12.35 14.12
N LEU A 174 1.32 12.64 13.01
CA LEU A 174 2.30 11.77 12.38
C LEU A 174 3.69 12.39 12.51
N THR A 175 4.70 11.59 12.87
CA THR A 175 6.07 12.07 13.05
C THR A 175 7.07 11.03 12.59
N TYR A 176 7.95 11.45 11.67
CA TYR A 176 9.08 10.63 11.24
C TYR A 176 10.38 11.10 11.87
N GLY A 177 11.23 10.13 12.21
CA GLY A 177 12.51 10.38 12.86
C GLY A 177 13.55 9.32 12.51
N GLY A 178 14.04 8.60 13.52
CA GLY A 178 15.15 7.65 13.37
C GLY A 178 14.89 6.49 12.39
N GLN A 179 13.62 6.15 12.14
CA GLN A 179 13.23 5.16 11.13
C GLN A 179 13.59 5.57 9.70
N ALA A 180 13.63 6.87 9.40
CA ALA A 180 13.97 7.43 8.09
C ALA A 180 15.37 8.09 8.10
N ALA A 181 16.23 7.71 9.04
CA ALA A 181 17.55 8.31 9.20
C ALA A 181 18.52 7.93 8.07
N CYS A 182 19.46 8.82 7.80
CA CYS A 182 20.64 8.52 7.00
C CYS A 182 21.73 7.93 7.91
N GLU A 183 22.17 6.72 7.59
CA GLU A 183 23.28 6.03 8.24
C GLU A 183 24.59 6.42 7.55
N VAL A 184 25.44 7.16 8.26
CA VAL A 184 26.79 7.50 7.78
C VAL A 184 27.76 6.45 8.29
N GLU A 185 28.36 5.71 7.37
CA GLU A 185 29.33 4.66 7.60
C GLU A 185 30.74 5.18 7.35
N PHE A 186 31.64 5.00 8.33
CA PHE A 186 33.03 5.39 8.18
C PHE A 186 33.87 4.18 7.75
N TRP A 187 34.25 4.14 6.48
CA TRP A 187 34.93 3.02 5.84
C TRP A 187 36.44 3.11 6.08
N ALA A 188 37.04 2.02 6.57
CA ALA A 188 38.47 1.97 6.85
C ALA A 188 39.28 2.03 5.55
N VAL A 189 40.35 2.82 5.55
CA VAL A 189 41.25 2.95 4.40
C VAL A 189 42.37 1.95 4.55
N ASP A 190 42.56 1.08 3.56
CA ASP A 190 43.66 0.13 3.48
C ASP A 190 44.25 0.15 2.06
N GLY A 191 45.42 0.77 1.90
CA GLY A 191 46.02 1.03 0.59
C GLY A 191 45.07 1.78 -0.34
N ASP A 192 44.74 1.18 -1.48
CA ASP A 192 43.80 1.69 -2.48
C ASP A 192 42.37 1.12 -2.32
N ARG A 193 42.03 0.63 -1.13
CA ARG A 193 40.71 0.04 -0.84
C ARG A 193 40.06 0.70 0.38
N LEU A 194 38.74 0.76 0.33
CA LEU A 194 37.87 1.13 1.43
C LEU A 194 37.10 -0.10 1.90
N HIS A 195 37.16 -0.37 3.20
CA HIS A 195 36.49 -1.49 3.84
C HIS A 195 35.30 -1.00 4.67
N ALA A 196 34.13 -1.55 4.38
CA ALA A 196 32.91 -1.23 5.08
C ALA A 196 33.02 -1.62 6.56
N PRO A 197 32.45 -0.82 7.47
CA PRO A 197 32.41 -1.18 8.89
C PRO A 197 31.51 -2.40 9.20
N ARG A 198 30.70 -2.84 8.23
CA ARG A 198 29.77 -3.97 8.31
C ARG A 198 29.47 -4.48 6.90
N SER A 199 28.98 -5.71 6.80
CA SER A 199 28.43 -6.23 5.55
C SER A 199 27.22 -5.41 5.08
N ASN A 200 27.08 -5.26 3.78
CA ASN A 200 25.92 -4.67 3.12
C ASN A 200 25.48 -5.57 1.95
N ASP A 201 24.38 -5.21 1.31
CA ASP A 201 23.68 -6.05 0.34
C ASP A 201 24.42 -6.18 -1.01
N VAL A 202 25.45 -5.34 -1.26
CA VAL A 202 26.14 -5.26 -2.56
C VAL A 202 27.61 -5.67 -2.46
N THR A 203 28.43 -4.91 -1.73
CA THR A 203 29.85 -5.22 -1.52
C THR A 203 30.41 -4.52 -0.29
N ALA A 204 31.23 -5.22 0.50
CA ALA A 204 31.90 -4.67 1.68
C ALA A 204 33.24 -3.98 1.37
N VAL A 205 33.71 -4.02 0.12
CA VAL A 205 35.00 -3.45 -0.29
C VAL A 205 34.84 -2.70 -1.61
N VAL A 206 35.36 -1.48 -1.66
CA VAL A 206 35.39 -0.65 -2.88
C VAL A 206 36.76 -0.02 -3.06
N PRO A 207 37.16 0.36 -4.29
CA PRO A 207 38.38 1.14 -4.49
C PRO A 207 38.32 2.47 -3.74
N ALA A 208 39.43 2.90 -3.13
CA ALA A 208 39.52 4.16 -2.42
C ALA A 208 39.37 5.36 -3.36
N ARG A 209 39.84 5.20 -4.60
CA ARG A 209 39.61 6.16 -5.68
C ARG A 209 38.84 5.48 -6.80
N SER A 210 37.73 6.08 -7.22
CA SER A 210 36.99 5.68 -8.41
C SER A 210 36.18 6.86 -8.92
N ALA A 211 35.92 6.85 -10.23
CA ALA A 211 35.09 7.86 -10.86
C ALA A 211 33.69 7.86 -10.21
N PRO A 212 33.16 9.04 -9.82
CA PRO A 212 31.82 9.14 -9.28
C PRO A 212 30.81 8.79 -10.37
N VAL A 213 29.88 7.92 -10.03
CA VAL A 213 28.71 7.58 -10.85
C VAL A 213 27.46 8.01 -10.11
N ARG A 214 26.33 8.13 -10.81
CA ARG A 214 25.07 8.56 -10.19
C ARG A 214 24.04 7.45 -10.25
N LEU A 215 23.33 7.28 -9.14
CA LEU A 215 22.15 6.43 -9.04
C LEU A 215 20.88 7.27 -9.10
N THR A 216 19.84 6.69 -9.68
CA THR A 216 18.47 7.14 -9.47
C THR A 216 18.03 6.87 -8.02
N GLU A 217 16.90 7.44 -7.61
CA GLU A 217 16.40 7.20 -6.26
C GLU A 217 15.98 5.73 -6.06
N ALA A 218 15.34 5.13 -7.07
CA ALA A 218 14.95 3.71 -7.06
C ALA A 218 16.14 2.75 -6.98
N GLU A 219 17.29 3.15 -7.53
CA GLU A 219 18.55 2.39 -7.43
C GLU A 219 19.18 2.51 -6.04
N ALA A 220 19.08 3.67 -5.40
CA ALA A 220 19.61 3.88 -4.05
C ALA A 220 18.70 3.25 -2.97
N CYS A 221 17.39 3.22 -3.19
CA CYS A 221 16.39 2.83 -2.20
C CYS A 221 15.25 2.03 -2.85
N ALA A 222 15.15 0.73 -2.55
CA ALA A 222 14.10 -0.13 -3.10
C ALA A 222 12.66 0.30 -2.72
N PHE A 223 12.51 1.15 -1.70
CA PHE A 223 11.21 1.71 -1.32
C PHE A 223 10.76 2.85 -2.26
N ALA A 224 11.67 3.51 -2.97
CA ALA A 224 11.35 4.64 -3.83
C ALA A 224 10.62 4.20 -5.13
N PRO A 225 9.74 5.06 -5.69
CA PRO A 225 9.18 4.83 -7.02
C PRO A 225 10.28 4.80 -8.06
N GLU A 226 10.03 4.07 -9.16
CA GLU A 226 10.90 4.15 -10.33
C GLU A 226 11.00 5.59 -10.84
N ASP A 227 12.24 6.04 -11.04
CA ASP A 227 12.57 7.37 -11.50
C ASP A 227 13.69 7.29 -12.54
N ARG A 228 13.74 8.27 -13.44
CA ARG A 228 14.77 8.35 -14.49
C ARG A 228 15.88 9.33 -14.17
N ILE A 229 15.83 10.01 -13.02
CA ILE A 229 16.72 11.12 -12.71
C ILE A 229 17.82 10.63 -11.77
N ALA A 230 19.02 10.44 -12.29
CA ALA A 230 20.18 10.06 -11.50
C ALA A 230 20.71 11.26 -10.67
N ARG A 231 20.52 11.20 -9.35
CA ARG A 231 20.84 12.30 -8.41
C ARG A 231 21.93 11.96 -7.40
N HIS A 232 22.06 10.68 -7.05
CA HIS A 232 22.84 10.28 -5.89
C HIS A 232 24.23 9.80 -6.30
N VAL A 233 25.28 10.51 -5.87
CA VAL A 233 26.66 10.12 -6.16
C VAL A 233 27.01 8.82 -5.44
N THR A 234 27.58 7.87 -6.16
CA THR A 234 28.09 6.60 -5.65
C THR A 234 29.37 6.15 -6.37
N ARG A 235 29.83 4.93 -6.09
CA ARG A 235 30.99 4.24 -6.69
C ARG A 235 30.52 3.24 -7.75
N THR A 236 31.35 2.98 -8.75
CA THR A 236 31.06 2.00 -9.83
C THR A 236 30.70 0.62 -9.30
N SER A 237 31.29 0.19 -8.18
CA SER A 237 30.98 -1.07 -7.50
C SER A 237 29.52 -1.21 -7.03
N PHE A 238 28.77 -0.10 -6.91
CA PHE A 238 27.37 -0.08 -6.49
C PHE A 238 26.37 0.07 -7.65
N THR A 239 26.83 0.06 -8.89
CA THR A 239 25.95 0.24 -10.07
C THR A 239 25.22 -1.05 -10.47
N ARG A 240 25.75 -2.22 -10.09
CA ARG A 240 25.12 -3.51 -10.37
C ARG A 240 24.19 -3.90 -9.22
N ARG A 241 22.91 -4.13 -9.53
CA ARG A 241 21.94 -4.64 -8.58
C ARG A 241 22.18 -6.14 -8.32
N PRO A 242 22.21 -6.60 -7.06
CA PRO A 242 22.26 -8.02 -6.73
C PRO A 242 21.03 -8.77 -7.25
N ALA A 243 21.18 -10.06 -7.59
CA ALA A 243 20.08 -10.91 -8.06
C ALA A 243 18.97 -11.12 -7.00
N THR A 244 19.25 -10.81 -5.74
CA THR A 244 18.29 -10.86 -4.63
C THR A 244 17.45 -9.60 -4.50
N TRP A 245 17.57 -8.65 -5.43
CA TRP A 245 16.80 -7.41 -5.44
C TRP A 245 15.67 -7.49 -6.46
N PRO A 246 14.43 -7.11 -6.09
CA PRO A 246 13.33 -7.11 -7.02
C PRO A 246 13.50 -5.99 -8.07
N ASP A 247 13.48 -6.38 -9.35
CA ASP A 247 13.62 -5.50 -10.52
C ASP A 247 12.39 -5.49 -11.44
N PHE A 248 11.31 -6.17 -11.03
CA PHE A 248 10.06 -6.24 -11.77
C PHE A 248 9.07 -5.13 -11.35
N PRO A 249 8.23 -4.64 -12.28
CA PRO A 249 7.16 -3.72 -11.95
C PRO A 249 6.04 -4.45 -11.17
N VAL A 250 5.39 -3.70 -10.27
CA VAL A 250 4.21 -4.16 -9.56
C VAL A 250 3.14 -3.08 -9.64
N ASP A 251 1.96 -3.45 -10.13
CA ASP A 251 0.80 -2.56 -10.17
C ASP A 251 -0.15 -2.82 -9.00
N LEU A 252 -1.13 -1.94 -8.85
CA LEU A 252 -2.23 -2.09 -7.92
C LEU A 252 -3.55 -2.17 -8.69
N VAL A 253 -4.37 -3.16 -8.35
CA VAL A 253 -5.78 -3.23 -8.77
C VAL A 253 -6.64 -3.08 -7.53
N CYS A 254 -7.56 -2.13 -7.57
CA CYS A 254 -8.60 -2.00 -6.57
C CYS A 254 -9.93 -1.69 -7.25
N CYS A 255 -11.02 -2.07 -6.60
CA CYS A 255 -12.35 -1.89 -7.14
C CYS A 255 -13.19 -1.03 -6.21
N TRP A 256 -14.06 -0.21 -6.82
CA TRP A 256 -14.87 0.72 -6.07
C TRP A 256 -16.21 1.00 -6.74
N THR A 257 -17.25 1.11 -5.92
CA THR A 257 -18.56 1.63 -6.32
C THR A 257 -19.10 2.51 -5.20
N ASP A 258 -19.78 3.61 -5.55
CA ASP A 258 -20.52 4.44 -4.61
C ASP A 258 -21.93 3.89 -4.43
N PRO A 259 -22.26 3.31 -3.26
CA PRO A 259 -23.58 2.76 -3.02
C PRO A 259 -24.64 3.83 -2.72
N THR A 260 -24.24 5.09 -2.50
CA THR A 260 -25.17 6.21 -2.26
C THR A 260 -25.68 6.81 -3.56
N ASP A 261 -24.97 6.58 -4.67
CA ASP A 261 -25.35 7.04 -6.00
C ASP A 261 -26.75 6.52 -6.41
N PRO A 262 -27.73 7.43 -6.65
CA PRO A 262 -29.08 7.03 -7.03
C PRO A 262 -29.16 6.21 -8.31
N ARG A 263 -28.37 6.54 -9.35
CA ARG A 263 -28.42 5.84 -10.64
C ARG A 263 -27.87 4.43 -10.51
N TRP A 264 -26.79 4.26 -9.75
CA TRP A 264 -26.24 2.93 -9.45
C TRP A 264 -27.23 2.09 -8.65
N ARG A 265 -27.81 2.64 -7.56
CA ARG A 265 -28.81 1.96 -6.73
C ARG A 265 -30.01 1.48 -7.52
N SER A 266 -30.59 2.34 -8.37
CA SER A 266 -31.73 1.95 -9.21
C SER A 266 -31.37 0.86 -10.22
N ARG A 267 -30.17 0.89 -10.82
CA ARG A 267 -29.70 -0.18 -11.72
C ARG A 267 -29.57 -1.51 -10.96
N ARG A 268 -28.99 -1.49 -9.76
CA ARG A 268 -28.81 -2.68 -8.90
C ARG A 268 -30.12 -3.28 -8.44
N GLN A 269 -31.04 -2.46 -7.93
CA GLN A 269 -32.36 -2.92 -7.48
C GLN A 269 -33.14 -3.61 -8.60
N ARG A 270 -33.07 -3.09 -9.84
CA ARG A 270 -33.67 -3.75 -11.01
C ARG A 270 -33.02 -5.10 -11.33
N ALA A 271 -31.70 -5.21 -11.25
CA ALA A 271 -31.00 -6.47 -11.45
C ALA A 271 -31.38 -7.51 -10.38
N MET A 272 -31.45 -7.10 -9.12
CA MET A 272 -31.91 -7.95 -8.01
C MET A 272 -33.36 -8.41 -8.20
N ALA A 273 -34.27 -7.51 -8.60
CA ALA A 273 -35.66 -7.86 -8.87
C ALA A 273 -35.81 -8.87 -10.01
N ARG A 274 -34.97 -8.77 -11.06
CA ARG A 274 -34.95 -9.75 -12.17
C ARG A 274 -34.43 -11.11 -11.70
N ALA A 275 -33.39 -11.13 -10.86
CA ALA A 275 -32.80 -12.35 -10.35
C ALA A 275 -33.72 -13.10 -9.36
N ALA A 276 -34.58 -12.38 -8.63
CA ALA A 276 -35.51 -12.96 -7.67
C ALA A 276 -36.74 -13.68 -8.29
N GLY A 277 -37.01 -13.51 -9.60
CA GLY A 277 -38.17 -14.08 -10.30
C GLY A 277 -39.52 -13.42 -9.96
N PRO A 278 -40.65 -13.85 -10.59
CA PRO A 278 -41.97 -13.32 -10.30
C PRO A 278 -42.41 -13.68 -8.87
N VAL A 279 -42.81 -12.69 -8.09
CA VAL A 279 -43.44 -12.90 -6.77
C VAL A 279 -44.82 -13.54 -7.01
N PRO A 280 -45.12 -14.74 -6.45
CA PRO A 280 -46.47 -15.29 -6.52
C PRO A 280 -47.47 -14.28 -5.92
N PRO A 281 -48.67 -14.08 -6.50
CA PRO A 281 -49.63 -13.14 -5.96
C PRO A 281 -49.95 -13.52 -4.51
N ALA A 282 -49.78 -12.56 -3.61
CA ALA A 282 -49.95 -12.75 -2.17
C ALA A 282 -51.35 -13.32 -1.89
N ARG A 283 -51.41 -14.58 -1.46
CA ARG A 283 -52.61 -15.11 -0.82
C ARG A 283 -52.82 -14.31 0.46
N ARG A 284 -53.91 -13.54 0.53
CA ARG A 284 -54.40 -12.93 1.77
C ARG A 284 -54.75 -14.07 2.72
N ALA A 285 -53.93 -14.32 3.74
CA ALA A 285 -54.33 -15.15 4.87
C ALA A 285 -53.57 -14.72 6.15
N ASP A 286 -54.39 -14.31 7.12
CA ASP A 286 -54.21 -14.27 8.58
C ASP A 286 -53.09 -13.46 9.24
N ARG A 287 -53.53 -12.29 9.72
CA ARG A 287 -52.95 -11.55 10.85
C ARG A 287 -53.36 -12.21 12.18
N HIS A 288 -52.70 -13.27 12.63
CA HIS A 288 -52.73 -13.63 14.06
C HIS A 288 -51.42 -14.26 14.57
N ARG A 289 -50.69 -13.47 15.37
CA ARG A 289 -50.07 -13.84 16.66
C ARG A 289 -49.19 -15.10 16.70
N HIS A 290 -47.88 -14.95 16.46
CA HIS A 290 -46.86 -15.75 17.15
C HIS A 290 -45.90 -14.86 17.95
N ARG A 291 -45.92 -15.14 19.26
CA ARG A 291 -45.15 -14.54 20.34
C ARG A 291 -43.80 -15.28 20.41
N ARG A 292 -42.71 -14.51 20.54
CA ARG A 292 -41.33 -14.90 20.90
C ARG A 292 -41.04 -16.39 21.11
N GLY A 293 -40.09 -16.89 20.32
CA GLY A 293 -39.31 -18.08 20.65
C GLY A 293 -39.10 -19.01 19.46
N ASP A 294 -38.39 -18.56 18.42
CA ASP A 294 -37.53 -19.47 17.67
C ASP A 294 -36.44 -18.71 16.91
N SER A 295 -35.23 -19.20 17.06
CA SER A 295 -34.03 -18.79 16.36
C SER A 295 -33.81 -19.80 15.25
N GLY A 296 -34.04 -19.42 13.99
CA GLY A 296 -33.74 -20.31 12.86
C GLY A 296 -34.37 -19.84 11.57
N ALA A 297 -33.53 -19.59 10.57
CA ALA A 297 -33.85 -19.37 9.16
C ALA A 297 -34.57 -18.05 8.80
N SER A 298 -33.81 -16.94 8.82
CA SER A 298 -34.06 -15.86 7.86
C SER A 298 -33.78 -16.37 6.43
N PRO A 299 -34.67 -16.11 5.45
CA PRO A 299 -34.42 -16.50 4.06
C PRO A 299 -33.27 -15.66 3.49
N ALA A 300 -32.29 -16.32 2.88
CA ALA A 300 -31.08 -15.74 2.27
C ALA A 300 -30.20 -14.93 3.23
N GLY A 301 -29.27 -15.63 3.89
CA GLY A 301 -28.17 -15.04 4.63
C GLY A 301 -27.48 -13.95 3.80
N HIS A 302 -27.43 -12.74 4.36
CA HIS A 302 -26.75 -11.58 3.80
C HIS A 302 -25.23 -11.77 3.94
N VAL A 303 -24.70 -12.78 3.27
CA VAL A 303 -23.26 -13.07 3.22
C VAL A 303 -22.61 -12.08 2.24
N GLY A 304 -22.04 -11.03 2.81
CA GLY A 304 -20.91 -10.27 2.25
C GLY A 304 -21.18 -9.56 0.92
N ASP A 305 -21.86 -8.42 0.96
CA ASP A 305 -21.83 -7.42 -0.12
C ASP A 305 -20.50 -6.64 -0.04
N GLU A 306 -19.38 -7.36 -0.23
CA GLU A 306 -18.00 -6.89 0.03
C GLU A 306 -17.55 -5.68 -0.82
N TRP A 307 -18.40 -5.24 -1.75
CA TRP A 307 -18.22 -4.15 -2.70
C TRP A 307 -19.08 -2.93 -2.36
N VAL A 308 -20.05 -3.11 -1.45
CA VAL A 308 -20.99 -2.10 -1.01
C VAL A 308 -20.54 -1.62 0.37
N GLY A 309 -19.38 -0.95 0.41
CA GLY A 309 -19.00 -0.14 1.55
C GLY A 309 -19.81 1.15 1.52
N TRP A 310 -20.77 1.32 2.44
CA TRP A 310 -21.47 2.59 2.64
C TRP A 310 -20.44 3.72 2.88
N ASP A 311 -20.62 4.87 2.20
CA ASP A 311 -19.65 5.97 2.03
C ASP A 311 -18.22 5.62 1.55
N GLY A 312 -18.09 4.49 0.80
CA GLY A 312 -16.84 3.93 0.22
C GLY A 312 -15.87 4.91 -0.45
N THR A 313 -16.34 6.11 -0.76
CA THR A 313 -15.56 7.29 -1.13
C THR A 313 -14.43 7.61 -0.15
N GLU A 314 -14.67 7.55 1.17
CA GLU A 314 -13.64 7.85 2.17
C GLU A 314 -12.65 6.70 2.33
N GLU A 315 -13.11 5.45 2.28
CA GLU A 315 -12.27 4.26 2.34
C GLU A 315 -11.33 4.21 1.14
N LEU A 316 -11.84 4.41 -0.08
CA LEU A 316 -11.00 4.45 -1.27
C LEU A 316 -9.95 5.56 -1.16
N ARG A 317 -10.36 6.76 -0.72
CA ARG A 317 -9.43 7.88 -0.52
C ARG A 317 -8.28 7.50 0.41
N HIS A 318 -8.61 6.91 1.56
CA HIS A 318 -7.60 6.51 2.54
C HIS A 318 -6.81 5.26 2.12
N LEU A 319 -7.38 4.39 1.29
CA LEU A 319 -6.67 3.27 0.66
C LEU A 319 -5.57 3.83 -0.26
N LEU A 320 -5.90 4.77 -1.14
CA LEU A 320 -4.92 5.43 -2.01
C LEU A 320 -3.86 6.21 -1.21
N ARG A 321 -4.26 6.91 -0.13
CA ARG A 321 -3.28 7.51 0.82
C ARG A 321 -2.39 6.47 1.48
N SER A 322 -2.92 5.31 1.86
CA SER A 322 -2.13 4.23 2.45
C SER A 322 -1.09 3.70 1.46
N VAL A 323 -1.46 3.56 0.19
CA VAL A 323 -0.56 3.14 -0.90
C VAL A 323 0.52 4.20 -1.13
N HIS A 324 0.14 5.48 -1.25
CA HIS A 324 1.09 6.58 -1.39
C HIS A 324 2.11 6.62 -0.24
N LEU A 325 1.66 6.42 0.99
CA LEU A 325 2.52 6.49 2.17
C LEU A 325 3.37 5.22 2.36
N HIS A 326 2.89 4.05 1.95
CA HIS A 326 3.45 2.78 2.42
C HIS A 326 3.89 1.82 1.32
N ALA A 327 3.54 2.06 0.06
CA ALA A 327 4.04 1.34 -1.10
C ALA A 327 4.24 2.28 -2.31
N PRO A 328 5.07 3.34 -2.19
CA PRO A 328 5.24 4.30 -3.29
C PRO A 328 5.92 3.70 -4.53
N TRP A 329 6.53 2.51 -4.41
CA TRP A 329 7.10 1.70 -5.50
C TRP A 329 6.08 1.06 -6.44
N ILE A 330 4.77 1.13 -6.13
CA ILE A 330 3.69 0.70 -7.05
C ILE A 330 3.78 1.52 -8.33
N ARG A 331 3.84 0.86 -9.49
CA ARG A 331 4.04 1.54 -10.77
C ARG A 331 2.76 2.23 -11.23
N GLN A 332 1.68 1.48 -11.40
CA GLN A 332 0.36 1.97 -11.84
C GLN A 332 -0.77 1.50 -10.90
N ILE A 333 -1.83 2.30 -10.79
CA ILE A 333 -3.05 1.99 -10.05
C ILE A 333 -4.20 1.87 -11.06
N PHE A 334 -4.81 0.70 -11.16
CA PHE A 334 -6.03 0.46 -11.92
C PHE A 334 -7.22 0.46 -10.97
N LEU A 335 -8.02 1.51 -11.04
CA LEU A 335 -9.25 1.66 -10.26
C LEU A 335 -10.44 1.18 -11.10
N ILE A 336 -10.94 -0.01 -10.81
CA ILE A 336 -12.08 -0.58 -11.50
C ILE A 336 -13.38 -0.01 -10.89
N THR A 337 -14.24 0.55 -11.73
CA THR A 337 -15.49 1.21 -11.30
C THR A 337 -16.70 0.80 -12.13
N ALA A 338 -17.89 1.00 -11.57
CA ALA A 338 -19.17 0.74 -12.24
C ALA A 338 -19.78 2.05 -12.78
N ASP A 339 -19.13 2.68 -13.77
CA ASP A 339 -19.56 3.93 -14.40
C ASP A 339 -19.63 5.09 -13.38
N GLN A 340 -18.60 5.19 -12.53
CA GLN A 340 -18.55 6.10 -11.39
C GLN A 340 -17.15 6.68 -11.18
N VAL A 341 -17.06 7.97 -10.81
CA VAL A 341 -15.82 8.65 -10.41
C VAL A 341 -16.06 9.40 -9.09
N PRO A 342 -15.24 9.20 -8.03
CA PRO A 342 -15.34 9.99 -6.81
C PRO A 342 -15.01 11.47 -7.07
N GLY A 343 -15.75 12.40 -6.45
CA GLY A 343 -15.54 13.85 -6.66
C GLY A 343 -14.18 14.40 -6.24
N TRP A 344 -13.47 13.71 -5.35
CA TRP A 344 -12.12 14.09 -4.91
C TRP A 344 -11.00 13.51 -5.78
N LEU A 345 -11.29 12.55 -6.66
CA LEU A 345 -10.27 11.81 -7.41
C LEU A 345 -9.72 12.68 -8.55
N ASP A 346 -8.40 12.75 -8.63
CA ASP A 346 -7.70 13.24 -9.82
C ASP A 346 -7.59 12.11 -10.84
N VAL A 347 -8.27 12.27 -11.98
CA VAL A 347 -8.28 11.30 -13.07
C VAL A 347 -7.18 11.57 -14.10
N ASP A 348 -6.47 12.69 -13.98
CA ASP A 348 -5.42 13.11 -14.90
C ASP A 348 -4.01 12.67 -14.42
N ASP A 349 -3.90 12.07 -13.22
CA ASP A 349 -2.63 11.53 -12.70
C ASP A 349 -2.16 10.33 -13.54
N GLN A 350 -0.94 10.40 -14.08
CA GLN A 350 -0.36 9.39 -14.97
C GLN A 350 -0.11 8.02 -14.32
N ARG A 351 -0.22 7.91 -12.99
CA ARG A 351 -0.08 6.65 -12.24
C ARG A 351 -1.43 6.04 -11.87
N LEU A 352 -2.54 6.66 -12.25
CA LEU A 352 -3.89 6.17 -11.97
C LEU A 352 -4.69 6.06 -13.27
N THR A 353 -5.25 4.89 -13.51
CA THR A 353 -6.17 4.64 -14.63
C THR A 353 -7.50 4.16 -14.07
N VAL A 354 -8.57 4.88 -14.41
CA VAL A 354 -9.94 4.43 -14.10
C VAL A 354 -10.39 3.49 -15.20
N VAL A 355 -10.77 2.27 -14.83
CA VAL A 355 -11.26 1.23 -15.75
C VAL A 355 -12.75 1.00 -15.48
N ASP A 356 -13.60 1.22 -16.47
CA ASP A 356 -15.04 0.96 -16.32
C ASP A 356 -15.35 -0.53 -16.48
N HIS A 357 -16.36 -1.04 -15.78
CA HIS A 357 -16.83 -2.42 -15.94
C HIS A 357 -17.16 -2.76 -17.40
N ARG A 358 -17.65 -1.80 -18.19
CA ARG A 358 -18.00 -2.02 -19.60
C ARG A 358 -16.77 -2.25 -20.47
N ASP A 359 -15.71 -1.48 -20.21
CA ASP A 359 -14.47 -1.56 -20.97
C ASP A 359 -13.70 -2.82 -20.57
N LEU A 360 -13.73 -3.19 -19.28
CA LEU A 360 -13.07 -4.38 -18.76
C LEU A 360 -13.72 -5.69 -19.20
N LEU A 361 -15.05 -5.78 -19.13
CA LEU A 361 -15.77 -7.03 -19.37
C LEU A 361 -16.22 -7.19 -20.82
N GLY A 362 -16.15 -6.11 -21.61
CA GLY A 362 -16.60 -6.09 -22.99
C GLY A 362 -18.03 -6.63 -23.16
N GLY A 363 -18.26 -7.34 -24.27
CA GLY A 363 -19.50 -8.08 -24.52
C GLY A 363 -19.60 -9.45 -23.82
N HIS A 364 -18.64 -9.80 -22.96
CA HIS A 364 -18.50 -11.13 -22.36
C HIS A 364 -19.28 -11.32 -21.06
N THR A 365 -20.10 -10.33 -20.66
CA THR A 365 -20.91 -10.36 -19.44
C THR A 365 -22.26 -9.68 -19.64
N VAL A 366 -23.21 -9.92 -18.73
CA VAL A 366 -24.48 -9.19 -18.70
C VAL A 366 -24.28 -7.85 -17.97
N LEU A 367 -24.09 -6.76 -18.73
CA LEU A 367 -23.96 -5.41 -18.17
C LEU A 367 -25.34 -4.77 -17.87
N PRO A 368 -25.47 -3.95 -16.80
CA PRO A 368 -24.49 -3.73 -15.75
C PRO A 368 -24.36 -4.97 -14.84
N THR A 369 -23.13 -5.29 -14.43
CA THR A 369 -22.89 -6.32 -13.42
C THR A 369 -22.60 -5.68 -12.07
N PHE A 370 -23.12 -6.30 -11.01
CA PHE A 370 -22.82 -6.06 -9.61
C PHE A 370 -22.21 -7.30 -8.97
N ASN A 371 -21.88 -8.31 -9.78
CA ASN A 371 -21.19 -9.51 -9.35
C ASN A 371 -19.68 -9.25 -9.38
N PRO A 372 -19.03 -9.20 -8.22
CA PRO A 372 -17.59 -8.97 -8.17
C PRO A 372 -16.76 -10.09 -8.76
N TYR A 373 -17.26 -11.33 -8.71
CA TYR A 373 -16.53 -12.47 -9.25
C TYR A 373 -16.49 -12.41 -10.79
N ALA A 374 -17.52 -11.83 -11.41
CA ALA A 374 -17.50 -11.50 -12.82
C ALA A 374 -16.38 -10.49 -13.13
N VAL A 375 -16.24 -9.43 -12.33
CA VAL A 375 -15.17 -8.43 -12.47
C VAL A 375 -13.79 -9.06 -12.27
N GLU A 376 -13.59 -9.83 -11.19
CA GLU A 376 -12.33 -10.54 -10.89
C GLU A 376 -11.88 -11.42 -12.07
N SER A 377 -12.84 -12.05 -12.76
CA SER A 377 -12.55 -12.93 -13.90
C SER A 377 -11.95 -12.23 -15.10
N ALA A 378 -12.03 -10.90 -15.20
CA ALA A 378 -11.49 -10.12 -16.31
C ALA A 378 -10.31 -9.22 -15.92
N VAL A 379 -9.90 -9.16 -14.65
CA VAL A 379 -8.79 -8.29 -14.20
C VAL A 379 -7.50 -8.52 -14.98
N HIS A 380 -7.20 -9.76 -15.37
CA HIS A 380 -6.02 -10.13 -16.15
C HIS A 380 -6.04 -9.63 -17.60
N GLU A 381 -7.19 -9.15 -18.07
CA GLU A 381 -7.41 -8.58 -19.41
C GLU A 381 -7.15 -7.07 -19.46
N ILE A 382 -6.88 -6.42 -18.32
CA ILE A 382 -6.56 -4.99 -18.28
C ILE A 382 -5.31 -4.70 -19.12
N ASP A 383 -5.47 -3.80 -20.08
CA ASP A 383 -4.37 -3.33 -20.92
C ASP A 383 -3.31 -2.59 -20.10
N GLY A 384 -2.03 -2.93 -20.35
CA GLY A 384 -0.90 -2.35 -19.64
C GLY A 384 -0.68 -2.88 -18.20
N LEU A 385 -1.53 -3.78 -17.70
CA LEU A 385 -1.34 -4.43 -16.39
C LEU A 385 -0.07 -5.30 -16.38
N ALA A 386 0.79 -5.06 -15.38
CA ALA A 386 2.01 -5.81 -15.15
C ALA A 386 1.72 -7.29 -14.82
N GLU A 387 2.69 -8.16 -15.12
CA GLU A 387 2.62 -9.58 -14.76
C GLU A 387 2.42 -9.80 -13.26
N ARG A 388 2.85 -8.85 -12.41
CA ARG A 388 2.69 -8.89 -10.96
C ARG A 388 1.90 -7.68 -10.51
N PHE A 389 0.86 -7.90 -9.73
CA PHE A 389 0.07 -6.82 -9.16
C PHE A 389 -0.44 -7.19 -7.77
N LEU A 390 -0.74 -6.17 -6.97
CA LEU A 390 -1.49 -6.34 -5.74
C LEU A 390 -2.96 -6.12 -6.03
N TYR A 391 -3.82 -7.02 -5.57
CA TYR A 391 -5.25 -6.77 -5.47
C TYR A 391 -5.57 -6.31 -4.05
N LEU A 392 -6.03 -5.07 -3.89
CA LEU A 392 -6.49 -4.53 -2.61
C LEU A 392 -8.02 -4.39 -2.62
N PRO A 393 -8.74 -5.19 -1.81
CA PRO A 393 -10.14 -4.95 -1.54
C PRO A 393 -10.33 -3.56 -0.90
N GLY A 394 -11.47 -2.91 -1.17
CA GLY A 394 -11.75 -1.52 -0.77
C GLY A 394 -11.76 -1.23 0.74
N ASN A 395 -11.63 -2.26 1.58
CA ASN A 395 -11.59 -2.17 3.04
C ASN A 395 -10.23 -2.57 3.65
N VAL A 396 -9.20 -2.77 2.82
CA VAL A 396 -7.84 -3.15 3.23
C VAL A 396 -6.89 -1.98 3.03
N PHE A 397 -6.12 -1.67 4.07
CA PHE A 397 -5.16 -0.57 4.08
C PHE A 397 -3.78 -1.10 4.43
N LEU A 398 -2.74 -0.52 3.82
CA LEU A 398 -1.37 -0.72 4.28
C LEU A 398 -1.17 0.02 5.61
N GLY A 399 -0.56 -0.62 6.60
CA GLY A 399 -0.43 -0.06 7.96
C GLY A 399 0.94 0.55 8.26
N ARG A 400 1.96 0.15 7.50
CA ARG A 400 3.32 0.66 7.64
C ARG A 400 4.03 0.59 6.29
N PRO A 401 5.15 1.28 6.13
CA PRO A 401 6.01 1.16 4.96
C PRO A 401 6.43 -0.31 4.72
N VAL A 402 6.11 -0.79 3.53
CA VAL A 402 6.37 -2.16 3.05
C VAL A 402 7.13 -2.10 1.74
N ASP A 403 8.00 -3.08 1.49
CA ASP A 403 8.75 -3.24 0.24
C ASP A 403 8.09 -4.30 -0.65
N ARG A 404 8.45 -4.37 -1.95
CA ARG A 404 7.98 -5.43 -2.88
C ARG A 404 8.18 -6.84 -2.31
N THR A 405 9.29 -7.04 -1.60
CA THR A 405 9.67 -8.32 -0.98
C THR A 405 8.72 -8.80 0.12
N THR A 406 7.84 -7.92 0.60
CA THR A 406 6.73 -8.24 1.52
C THR A 406 5.70 -9.14 0.86
N PHE A 407 5.50 -9.00 -0.45
CA PHE A 407 4.43 -9.65 -1.22
C PHE A 407 4.95 -10.63 -2.27
N PHE A 408 6.17 -10.43 -2.75
CA PHE A 408 6.82 -11.27 -3.75
C PHE A 408 8.22 -11.65 -3.28
N GLU A 409 8.77 -12.75 -3.75
CA GLU A 409 10.21 -12.99 -3.67
C GLU A 409 10.97 -12.10 -4.67
N ALA A 410 12.29 -12.02 -4.53
CA ALA A 410 13.13 -11.18 -5.41
C ALA A 410 13.07 -11.60 -6.89
N ASN A 411 12.76 -12.86 -7.17
CA ASN A 411 12.50 -13.39 -8.52
C ASN A 411 11.03 -13.20 -8.98
N GLY A 412 10.21 -12.59 -8.13
CA GLY A 412 8.84 -12.24 -8.43
C GLY A 412 7.82 -13.36 -8.22
N ILE A 413 8.18 -14.43 -7.51
CA ILE A 413 7.22 -15.45 -7.05
C ILE A 413 6.32 -14.84 -5.96
N PRO A 414 4.98 -14.86 -6.08
CA PRO A 414 4.07 -14.34 -5.06
C PRO A 414 4.13 -15.13 -3.75
N LYS A 415 4.01 -14.39 -2.63
CA LYS A 415 3.90 -14.90 -1.27
C LYS A 415 2.43 -14.98 -0.89
N VAL A 416 1.85 -16.17 -0.97
CA VAL A 416 0.42 -16.38 -0.73
C VAL A 416 0.14 -16.75 0.72
N LEU A 417 -0.94 -16.21 1.28
CA LEU A 417 -1.42 -16.64 2.59
C LEU A 417 -2.28 -17.88 2.41
N LEU A 418 -1.74 -19.04 2.77
CA LEU A 418 -2.48 -20.29 2.78
C LEU A 418 -3.25 -20.42 4.10
N SER A 419 -4.50 -20.84 4.02
CA SER A 419 -5.28 -21.18 5.21
C SER A 419 -4.78 -22.51 5.77
N PRO A 420 -4.72 -22.69 7.10
CA PRO A 420 -4.48 -24.01 7.66
C PRO A 420 -5.61 -24.97 7.21
N PRO A 421 -5.32 -26.28 7.10
CA PRO A 421 -6.35 -27.26 6.80
C PRO A 421 -7.48 -27.20 7.85
N PRO A 422 -8.71 -27.58 7.48
CA PRO A 422 -9.85 -27.52 8.40
C PRO A 422 -9.59 -28.42 9.61
N GLY A 423 -10.07 -27.98 10.79
CA GLY A 423 -9.94 -28.73 12.04
C GLY A 423 -10.76 -30.03 12.04
N PRO A 424 -10.64 -30.86 13.10
CA PRO A 424 -11.29 -32.17 13.15
C PRO A 424 -12.81 -32.10 12.95
N VAL A 425 -13.33 -33.09 12.22
CA VAL A 425 -14.74 -33.35 11.91
C VAL A 425 -15.55 -33.41 13.21
N ARG A 426 -16.66 -32.67 13.29
CA ARG A 426 -17.63 -32.84 14.39
C ARG A 426 -18.46 -34.10 14.13
N GLY A 427 -18.97 -34.72 15.20
CA GLY A 427 -19.49 -36.12 15.24
C GLY A 427 -20.67 -36.47 14.32
N ASP A 428 -21.11 -35.52 13.51
CA ASP A 428 -22.13 -35.59 12.46
C ASP A 428 -21.53 -35.84 11.05
N GLY A 429 -20.23 -36.14 10.95
CA GLY A 429 -19.57 -36.43 9.66
C GLY A 429 -19.35 -35.19 8.80
N GLN A 430 -19.67 -34.00 9.32
CA GLN A 430 -19.45 -32.71 8.68
C GLN A 430 -18.12 -32.12 9.18
N PRO A 431 -17.17 -31.80 8.28
CA PRO A 431 -15.92 -31.16 8.70
C PRO A 431 -16.22 -29.83 9.40
N ALA A 432 -15.50 -29.54 10.49
CA ALA A 432 -15.59 -28.26 11.20
C ALA A 432 -14.92 -27.17 10.35
N VAL A 433 -15.62 -26.75 9.31
CA VAL A 433 -15.14 -25.84 8.28
C VAL A 433 -15.36 -24.39 8.69
N SER A 434 -14.46 -23.51 8.27
CA SER A 434 -14.64 -22.07 8.31
C SER A 434 -15.83 -21.62 7.44
N GLY A 435 -17.04 -21.69 7.97
CA GLY A 435 -18.23 -20.95 7.51
C GLY A 435 -18.91 -21.47 6.23
N ASP A 436 -20.24 -21.49 6.27
CA ASP A 436 -21.18 -21.79 5.19
C ASP A 436 -21.12 -20.75 4.05
N ASN A 437 -19.96 -20.58 3.39
CA ASN A 437 -19.83 -19.71 2.22
C ASN A 437 -19.90 -20.56 0.93
N PRO A 438 -20.97 -20.43 0.12
CA PRO A 438 -21.12 -21.16 -1.14
C PRO A 438 -19.93 -21.01 -2.09
N ALA A 439 -19.31 -19.81 -2.15
CA ALA A 439 -18.16 -19.57 -3.02
C ALA A 439 -16.90 -20.35 -2.60
N VAL A 440 -16.72 -20.55 -1.29
CA VAL A 440 -15.62 -21.37 -0.77
C VAL A 440 -15.89 -22.84 -1.09
N ALA A 441 -17.13 -23.31 -0.90
CA ALA A 441 -17.50 -24.68 -1.25
C ALA A 441 -17.33 -24.97 -2.75
N ALA A 442 -17.72 -24.04 -3.62
CA ALA A 442 -17.52 -24.16 -5.06
C ALA A 442 -16.02 -24.18 -5.43
N ALA A 443 -15.19 -23.36 -4.79
CA ALA A 443 -13.74 -23.41 -4.96
C ALA A 443 -13.13 -24.76 -4.55
N ARG A 444 -13.64 -25.41 -3.49
CA ARG A 444 -13.15 -26.76 -3.10
C ARG A 444 -13.42 -27.79 -4.17
N ARG A 445 -14.59 -27.75 -4.81
CA ARG A 445 -14.94 -28.66 -5.92
C ARG A 445 -13.95 -28.47 -7.07
N VAL A 446 -13.64 -27.22 -7.43
CA VAL A 446 -12.63 -26.93 -8.45
C VAL A 446 -11.27 -27.58 -8.13
N PHE A 447 -10.81 -27.50 -6.88
CA PHE A 447 -9.52 -28.13 -6.51
C PHE A 447 -9.56 -29.65 -6.47
N ALA A 448 -10.69 -30.24 -6.06
CA ALA A 448 -10.89 -31.68 -6.14
C ALA A 448 -10.84 -32.15 -7.60
N ASP A 449 -11.57 -31.47 -8.49
CA ASP A 449 -11.70 -31.85 -9.89
C ASP A 449 -10.40 -31.63 -10.69
N GLN A 450 -9.70 -30.51 -10.46
CA GLN A 450 -8.53 -30.12 -11.26
C GLN A 450 -7.20 -30.67 -10.75
N PHE A 451 -7.08 -30.93 -9.44
CA PHE A 451 -5.81 -31.29 -8.82
C PHE A 451 -5.85 -32.58 -8.00
N ASP A 452 -7.02 -33.18 -7.80
CA ASP A 452 -7.21 -34.30 -6.87
C ASP A 452 -6.65 -33.96 -5.46
N ARG A 453 -6.95 -32.73 -5.00
CA ARG A 453 -6.48 -32.21 -3.70
C ARG A 453 -7.62 -31.69 -2.85
N LEU A 454 -7.59 -32.06 -1.57
CA LEU A 454 -8.41 -31.42 -0.54
C LEU A 454 -7.78 -30.08 -0.16
N VAL A 455 -8.39 -28.99 -0.62
CA VAL A 455 -7.98 -27.62 -0.28
C VAL A 455 -9.12 -26.96 0.49
N ASP A 456 -8.80 -26.29 1.59
CA ASP A 456 -9.69 -25.30 2.18
C ASP A 456 -9.18 -23.91 1.82
N PRO A 457 -9.72 -23.28 0.75
CA PRO A 457 -9.19 -22.01 0.30
C PRO A 457 -9.44 -20.91 1.32
N GLY A 458 -10.44 -21.10 2.21
CA GLY A 458 -10.94 -20.05 3.08
C GLY A 458 -11.37 -18.81 2.30
N THR A 459 -11.51 -17.71 3.01
CA THR A 459 -11.62 -16.37 2.40
C THR A 459 -10.56 -15.51 3.06
N PRO A 460 -9.46 -15.14 2.36
CA PRO A 460 -8.47 -14.25 2.92
C PRO A 460 -9.08 -12.85 3.10
N VAL A 461 -9.62 -12.58 4.29
CA VAL A 461 -10.24 -11.30 4.65
C VAL A 461 -9.20 -10.36 5.26
N GLY A 462 -9.25 -9.09 4.88
CA GLY A 462 -8.44 -8.05 5.52
C GLY A 462 -6.96 -8.08 5.12
N VAL A 463 -6.63 -8.60 3.93
CA VAL A 463 -5.25 -8.75 3.46
C VAL A 463 -5.06 -8.29 2.02
N PRO A 464 -3.91 -7.68 1.70
CA PRO A 464 -3.47 -7.52 0.31
C PRO A 464 -3.20 -8.87 -0.33
N LEU A 465 -3.57 -9.01 -1.61
CA LEU A 465 -3.39 -10.24 -2.35
C LEU A 465 -2.36 -10.04 -3.46
N PRO A 466 -1.16 -10.65 -3.38
CA PRO A 466 -0.23 -10.66 -4.50
C PRO A 466 -0.70 -11.62 -5.58
N VAL A 467 -0.85 -11.11 -6.79
CA VAL A 467 -1.44 -11.83 -7.92
C VAL A 467 -0.48 -11.81 -9.12
N ARG A 468 -0.51 -12.91 -9.89
CA ARG A 468 0.13 -13.00 -11.19
C ARG A 468 -0.90 -12.96 -12.29
N ARG A 469 -0.70 -12.08 -13.28
CA ARG A 469 -1.60 -11.93 -14.43
C ARG A 469 -1.69 -13.23 -15.22
N SER A 470 -0.55 -13.89 -15.51
CA SER A 470 -0.53 -15.15 -16.24
C SER A 470 -1.31 -16.26 -15.54
N THR A 471 -1.27 -16.32 -14.20
CA THR A 471 -1.99 -17.36 -13.44
C THR A 471 -3.49 -17.14 -13.46
N LEU A 472 -3.97 -15.90 -13.41
CA LEU A 472 -5.40 -15.64 -13.59
C LEU A 472 -5.88 -16.01 -15.00
N ALA A 473 -5.09 -15.68 -16.02
CA ALA A 473 -5.37 -16.10 -17.40
C ALA A 473 -5.44 -17.63 -17.51
N GLU A 474 -4.48 -18.34 -16.91
CA GLU A 474 -4.44 -19.81 -16.86
C GLU A 474 -5.71 -20.38 -16.22
N ILE A 475 -6.13 -19.87 -15.05
CA ILE A 475 -7.37 -20.29 -14.38
C ILE A 475 -8.57 -20.13 -15.31
N CYS A 476 -8.67 -18.98 -16.00
CA CYS A 476 -9.77 -18.72 -16.92
C CYS A 476 -9.78 -19.68 -18.12
N THR A 477 -8.60 -19.99 -18.68
CA THR A 477 -8.49 -20.94 -19.80
C THR A 477 -8.70 -22.39 -19.39
N SER A 478 -8.43 -22.73 -18.12
CA SER A 478 -8.54 -24.10 -17.62
C SER A 478 -9.98 -24.50 -17.31
N ILE A 479 -10.84 -23.52 -16.97
CA ILE A 479 -12.23 -23.75 -16.58
C ILE A 479 -13.17 -22.72 -17.24
N PRO A 480 -13.23 -22.68 -18.59
CA PRO A 480 -13.93 -21.62 -19.32
C PRO A 480 -15.44 -21.61 -19.06
N GLU A 481 -16.06 -22.79 -18.86
CA GLU A 481 -17.50 -22.90 -18.57
C GLU A 481 -17.88 -22.26 -17.23
N MET A 482 -17.03 -22.43 -16.21
CA MET A 482 -17.23 -21.78 -14.91
C MET A 482 -17.11 -20.26 -15.04
N VAL A 483 -16.11 -19.78 -15.78
CA VAL A 483 -15.93 -18.34 -16.01
C VAL A 483 -17.12 -17.75 -16.78
N ALA A 484 -17.57 -18.40 -17.85
CA ALA A 484 -18.75 -17.97 -18.59
C ALA A 484 -20.01 -17.92 -17.71
N ARG A 485 -20.20 -18.92 -16.84
CA ARG A 485 -21.31 -18.94 -15.87
C ARG A 485 -21.22 -17.78 -14.89
N ILE A 486 -20.06 -17.55 -14.26
CA ILE A 486 -19.85 -16.42 -13.34
C ILE A 486 -20.14 -15.09 -14.05
N ARG A 487 -19.65 -14.92 -15.27
CA ARG A 487 -19.87 -13.71 -16.09
C ARG A 487 -21.33 -13.52 -16.53
N SER A 488 -22.16 -14.58 -16.51
CA SER A 488 -23.59 -14.47 -16.83
C SER A 488 -24.43 -13.92 -15.68
N HIS A 489 -23.94 -13.98 -14.44
CA HIS A 489 -24.67 -13.55 -13.26
C HIS A 489 -24.48 -12.05 -12.99
N GLN A 490 -25.58 -11.27 -13.02
CA GLN A 490 -25.54 -9.82 -12.68
C GLN A 490 -25.39 -9.55 -11.18
N ILE A 491 -25.85 -10.48 -10.33
CA ILE A 491 -25.75 -10.44 -8.87
C ILE A 491 -25.04 -11.73 -8.44
N ARG A 492 -24.32 -11.71 -7.30
CA ARG A 492 -23.65 -12.90 -6.76
C ARG A 492 -24.60 -14.10 -6.73
N HIS A 493 -24.13 -15.22 -7.26
CA HIS A 493 -24.81 -16.50 -7.26
C HIS A 493 -24.10 -17.49 -6.32
N PRO A 494 -24.81 -18.43 -5.65
CA PRO A 494 -24.19 -19.43 -4.80
C PRO A 494 -23.11 -20.29 -5.48
N ASP A 495 -23.22 -20.48 -6.80
CA ASP A 495 -22.26 -21.26 -7.59
C ASP A 495 -21.06 -20.44 -8.10
N ASP A 496 -20.99 -19.15 -7.76
CA ASP A 496 -19.87 -18.32 -8.17
C ASP A 496 -18.63 -18.58 -7.30
N VAL A 497 -17.46 -18.39 -7.90
CA VAL A 497 -16.17 -18.57 -7.24
C VAL A 497 -15.33 -17.31 -7.37
N SER A 498 -14.68 -16.88 -6.28
CA SER A 498 -13.66 -15.83 -6.36
C SER A 498 -12.39 -16.37 -6.99
N LEU A 499 -12.05 -15.87 -8.17
CA LEU A 499 -10.84 -16.25 -8.87
C LEU A 499 -9.59 -15.73 -8.14
N ILE A 500 -9.64 -14.49 -7.64
CA ILE A 500 -8.46 -13.87 -7.01
C ILE A 500 -8.29 -14.32 -5.55
N ARG A 501 -9.37 -14.45 -4.78
CA ARG A 501 -9.27 -14.70 -3.34
C ARG A 501 -9.26 -16.19 -3.01
N SER A 502 -10.04 -16.99 -3.72
CA SER A 502 -10.21 -18.42 -3.41
C SER A 502 -9.36 -19.31 -4.30
N LEU A 503 -9.34 -19.07 -5.62
CA LEU A 503 -8.59 -19.93 -6.55
C LEU A 503 -7.10 -19.59 -6.64
N HIS A 504 -6.77 -18.34 -6.97
CA HIS A 504 -5.40 -17.92 -7.29
C HIS A 504 -4.34 -18.32 -6.24
N PRO A 505 -4.54 -18.15 -4.91
CA PRO A 505 -3.50 -18.45 -3.94
C PRO A 505 -3.10 -19.92 -3.94
N HIS A 506 -4.09 -20.81 -3.91
CA HIS A 506 -3.88 -22.25 -3.84
C HIS A 506 -3.54 -22.84 -5.20
N TRP A 507 -4.13 -22.32 -6.28
CA TRP A 507 -3.76 -22.70 -7.66
C TRP A 507 -2.28 -22.43 -7.91
N SER A 508 -1.81 -21.22 -7.58
CA SER A 508 -0.41 -20.85 -7.76
C SER A 508 0.52 -21.74 -6.94
N TYR A 509 0.14 -22.06 -5.69
CA TYR A 509 0.91 -22.93 -4.82
C TYR A 509 0.99 -24.37 -5.35
N LEU A 510 -0.14 -24.96 -5.76
CA LEU A 510 -0.20 -26.32 -6.31
C LEU A 510 0.58 -26.45 -7.63
N ARG A 511 0.66 -25.37 -8.42
CA ARG A 511 1.46 -25.31 -9.65
C ARG A 511 2.95 -25.00 -9.40
N GLY A 512 3.38 -24.82 -8.15
CA GLY A 512 4.76 -24.47 -7.81
C GLY A 512 5.17 -23.04 -8.22
N THR A 513 4.20 -22.15 -8.44
CA THR A 513 4.42 -20.76 -8.89
C THR A 513 4.17 -19.72 -7.79
N ALA A 514 3.90 -20.17 -6.56
CA ALA A 514 3.80 -19.34 -5.36
C ALA A 514 4.43 -20.06 -4.16
N ILE A 515 4.81 -19.30 -3.14
CA ILE A 515 5.27 -19.83 -1.86
C ILE A 515 4.37 -19.36 -0.70
N PRO A 516 4.29 -20.10 0.40
CA PRO A 516 3.62 -19.64 1.61
C PRO A 516 4.30 -18.38 2.16
N GLY A 517 3.51 -17.33 2.37
CA GLY A 517 3.93 -16.06 2.95
C GLY A 517 3.40 -15.85 4.37
N SER A 518 3.86 -14.77 5.01
CA SER A 518 3.25 -14.28 6.25
C SER A 518 3.17 -12.76 6.25
N LEU A 519 2.11 -12.22 6.85
CA LEU A 519 1.86 -10.79 6.98
C LEU A 519 1.39 -10.48 8.40
N ARG A 520 1.98 -9.46 9.02
CA ARG A 520 1.49 -8.87 10.27
C ARG A 520 0.23 -8.08 9.96
N ARG A 521 -0.91 -8.70 10.21
CA ARG A 521 -2.23 -8.14 9.88
C ARG A 521 -3.10 -7.97 11.10
N HIS A 522 -4.00 -6.99 11.04
CA HIS A 522 -5.09 -6.85 11.99
C HIS A 522 -6.42 -6.66 11.27
N ARG A 523 -7.47 -7.22 11.86
CA ARG A 523 -8.85 -7.06 11.40
C ARG A 523 -9.63 -6.43 12.54
N VAL A 524 -10.35 -5.35 12.24
CA VAL A 524 -11.16 -4.64 13.22
C VAL A 524 -12.54 -4.42 12.61
N ASP A 525 -13.54 -5.02 13.22
CA ASP A 525 -14.93 -4.64 13.02
C ASP A 525 -15.21 -3.33 13.80
N PRO A 526 -15.54 -2.22 13.13
CA PRO A 526 -15.86 -0.96 13.79
C PRO A 526 -17.12 -1.01 14.67
N ALA A 527 -18.00 -1.99 14.47
CA ALA A 527 -19.18 -2.22 15.31
C ALA A 527 -18.86 -2.99 16.60
N ALA A 528 -17.70 -3.64 16.66
CA ALA A 528 -17.30 -4.41 17.83
C ALA A 528 -17.19 -3.52 19.08
N PRO A 529 -17.63 -3.98 20.27
CA PRO A 529 -17.56 -3.20 21.50
C PRO A 529 -16.13 -2.72 21.87
N ASP A 530 -15.10 -3.45 21.44
CA ASP A 530 -13.69 -3.11 21.69
C ASP A 530 -13.00 -2.41 20.51
N ALA A 531 -13.74 -2.03 19.45
CA ALA A 531 -13.22 -1.44 18.22
C ALA A 531 -12.34 -0.21 18.48
N ALA A 532 -12.84 0.76 19.24
CA ALA A 532 -12.09 1.98 19.56
C ALA A 532 -10.73 1.68 20.21
N LEU A 533 -10.68 0.70 21.12
CA LEU A 533 -9.46 0.28 21.79
C LEU A 533 -8.47 -0.36 20.81
N ARG A 534 -8.94 -1.20 19.87
CA ARG A 534 -8.11 -1.81 18.82
C ARG A 534 -7.54 -0.75 17.87
N LEU A 535 -8.39 0.16 17.40
CA LEU A 535 -7.99 1.27 16.53
C LEU A 535 -6.99 2.21 17.20
N HIS A 536 -7.14 2.52 18.50
CA HIS A 536 -6.13 3.30 19.22
C HIS A 536 -4.79 2.59 19.34
N ARG A 537 -4.78 1.27 19.56
CA ARG A 537 -3.53 0.48 19.57
C ARG A 537 -2.85 0.52 18.19
N LEU A 538 -3.63 0.37 17.12
CA LEU A 538 -3.12 0.49 15.75
C LEU A 538 -2.52 1.87 15.50
N LEU A 539 -3.22 2.94 15.89
CA LEU A 539 -2.76 4.32 15.71
C LEU A 539 -1.49 4.65 16.51
N ASP A 540 -1.33 4.06 17.70
CA ASP A 540 -0.19 4.29 18.58
C ASP A 540 1.04 3.49 18.15
N ARG A 541 0.85 2.23 17.71
CA ARG A 541 1.96 1.32 17.38
C ARG A 541 2.39 1.38 15.92
N ARG A 542 1.43 1.48 14.98
CA ARG A 542 1.67 1.50 13.52
C ARG A 542 2.65 0.40 13.06
N ASP A 543 2.51 -0.80 13.63
CA ASP A 543 3.45 -1.91 13.50
C ASP A 543 2.90 -3.12 12.72
N VAL A 544 1.82 -2.91 11.96
CA VAL A 544 1.22 -3.91 11.06
C VAL A 544 1.48 -3.59 9.60
N ASP A 545 1.66 -4.63 8.79
CA ASP A 545 1.85 -4.55 7.33
C ASP A 545 0.56 -4.07 6.67
N ALA A 546 -0.57 -4.64 7.08
CA ALA A 546 -1.89 -4.28 6.60
C ALA A 546 -2.94 -4.41 7.69
N PHE A 547 -4.06 -3.72 7.52
CA PHE A 547 -5.24 -3.95 8.34
C PHE A 547 -6.52 -3.84 7.52
N GLY A 548 -7.50 -4.67 7.87
CA GLY A 548 -8.86 -4.63 7.34
C GLY A 548 -9.82 -4.00 8.32
N LEU A 549 -10.74 -3.18 7.81
CA LEU A 549 -11.88 -2.68 8.57
C LEU A 549 -13.14 -3.40 8.06
N ASP A 550 -13.72 -4.27 8.88
CA ASP A 550 -14.87 -5.07 8.43
C ASP A 550 -16.12 -4.23 8.30
N THR A 551 -16.92 -4.56 7.30
CA THR A 551 -18.11 -3.82 6.92
C THR A 551 -19.28 -4.78 6.79
N GLU A 552 -19.75 -5.29 7.93
CA GLU A 552 -21.12 -5.77 8.07
C GLU A 552 -21.85 -4.80 9.02
N LEU A 553 -22.36 -3.70 8.47
CA LEU A 553 -23.15 -2.74 9.24
C LEU A 553 -24.60 -2.86 8.76
N THR A 554 -25.47 -3.40 9.63
CA THR A 554 -26.92 -3.35 9.46
C THR A 554 -27.46 -1.96 9.79
N ASP A 555 -28.57 -1.58 9.13
CA ASP A 555 -29.14 -0.22 8.98
C ASP A 555 -29.56 0.54 10.28
N ALA A 556 -29.06 0.18 11.46
CA ALA A 556 -29.44 0.83 12.73
C ALA A 556 -28.30 1.00 13.76
N VAL A 557 -27.01 0.86 13.38
CA VAL A 557 -25.86 0.83 14.33
C VAL A 557 -24.85 2.01 14.26
N ASP A 558 -25.12 3.31 14.01
CA ASP A 558 -25.94 4.10 13.08
C ASP A 558 -25.25 5.50 12.84
N SER A 559 -23.94 5.65 13.12
CA SER A 559 -23.12 6.87 12.84
C SER A 559 -21.84 6.89 13.66
N VAL A 560 -21.85 6.28 14.85
CA VAL A 560 -20.70 6.23 15.76
C VAL A 560 -19.56 5.41 15.15
N ALA A 561 -19.84 4.20 14.66
CA ALA A 561 -18.86 3.36 13.98
C ALA A 561 -18.27 4.06 12.74
N ARG A 562 -19.11 4.72 11.95
CA ARG A 562 -18.71 5.53 10.78
C ARG A 562 -17.79 6.68 11.16
N ARG A 563 -18.18 7.50 12.15
CA ARG A 563 -17.34 8.59 12.68
C ARG A 563 -16.01 8.07 13.22
N LEU A 564 -16.04 6.99 13.99
CA LEU A 564 -14.85 6.36 14.57
C LEU A 564 -13.87 5.93 13.47
N ARG A 565 -14.37 5.30 12.42
CA ARG A 565 -13.62 4.86 11.25
C ARG A 565 -12.98 6.03 10.51
N VAL A 566 -13.77 7.01 10.09
CA VAL A 566 -13.28 8.19 9.36
C VAL A 566 -12.28 8.99 10.20
N GLU A 567 -12.53 9.16 11.50
CA GLU A 567 -11.61 9.87 12.39
C GLU A 567 -10.30 9.07 12.63
N PHE A 568 -10.38 7.74 12.68
CA PHE A 568 -9.19 6.89 12.70
C PHE A 568 -8.39 7.01 11.41
N LEU A 569 -9.03 6.85 10.24
CA LEU A 569 -8.37 6.89 8.94
C LEU A 569 -7.70 8.25 8.68
N ASN A 570 -8.39 9.37 8.98
CA ASN A 570 -7.82 10.72 8.86
C ASN A 570 -6.57 10.90 9.74
N ARG A 571 -6.52 10.27 10.92
CA ARG A 571 -5.33 10.30 11.79
C ARG A 571 -4.26 9.32 11.37
N TYR A 572 -4.65 8.19 10.80
CA TYR A 572 -3.72 7.17 10.37
C TYR A 572 -3.01 7.61 9.09
N PHE A 573 -3.73 8.23 8.15
CA PHE A 573 -3.25 8.73 6.88
C PHE A 573 -3.57 10.24 6.72
N PRO A 574 -2.89 11.11 7.50
CA PRO A 574 -3.17 12.55 7.50
C PRO A 574 -2.67 13.28 6.25
N THR A 575 -1.77 12.67 5.48
CA THR A 575 -1.17 13.27 4.28
C THR A 575 -2.03 12.93 3.06
N PRO A 576 -2.50 13.94 2.30
CA PRO A 576 -3.16 13.70 1.02
C PRO A 576 -2.26 12.95 0.05
N SER A 577 -2.87 12.10 -0.77
CA SER A 577 -2.19 11.43 -1.87
C SER A 577 -2.13 12.36 -3.10
N PRO A 578 -1.20 12.14 -4.05
CA PRO A 578 -1.17 12.90 -5.31
C PRO A 578 -2.41 12.68 -6.18
N TYR A 579 -3.19 11.62 -5.91
CA TYR A 579 -4.41 11.26 -6.64
C TYR A 579 -5.65 12.05 -6.18
N GLU A 580 -5.47 13.05 -5.31
CA GLU A 580 -6.54 13.90 -4.82
C GLU A 580 -6.45 15.27 -5.48
N VAL A 581 -7.55 15.75 -6.05
CA VAL A 581 -7.66 17.13 -6.54
C VAL A 581 -7.59 18.12 -5.37
N ASP A 582 -7.30 19.37 -5.67
CA ASP A 582 -7.30 20.43 -4.67
C ASP A 582 -8.71 20.60 -4.02
N PRO A 583 -8.78 21.16 -2.80
CA PRO A 583 -10.05 21.30 -2.09
C PRO A 583 -11.11 22.15 -2.82
N GLU A 584 -10.72 23.11 -3.65
CA GLU A 584 -11.66 23.96 -4.39
C GLU A 584 -12.30 23.17 -5.53
N THR A 585 -11.50 22.41 -6.29
CA THR A 585 -12.00 21.48 -7.32
C THR A 585 -12.88 20.40 -6.71
N ALA A 586 -12.49 19.82 -5.57
CA ALA A 586 -13.30 18.83 -4.88
C ALA A 586 -14.66 19.43 -4.42
N ALA A 587 -14.66 20.66 -3.92
CA ALA A 587 -15.89 21.36 -3.53
C ALA A 587 -16.79 21.67 -4.73
N ALA A 588 -16.22 22.07 -5.87
CA ALA A 588 -16.95 22.30 -7.11
C ALA A 588 -17.58 21.02 -7.67
N ARG A 589 -16.95 19.86 -7.45
CA ARG A 589 -17.46 18.55 -7.87
C ARG A 589 -18.49 17.93 -6.90
N ALA A 590 -18.51 18.37 -5.64
CA ALA A 590 -19.37 17.83 -4.58
C ALA A 590 -20.89 17.78 -4.87
N PRO A 591 -21.48 18.73 -5.64
CA PRO A 591 -22.91 18.67 -5.98
C PRO A 591 -23.29 17.53 -6.94
N PHE A 592 -22.33 16.90 -7.61
CA PHE A 592 -22.57 15.88 -8.62
C PHE A 592 -22.43 14.48 -8.06
N THR A 593 -23.27 13.56 -8.55
CA THR A 593 -23.15 12.14 -8.24
C THR A 593 -21.92 11.52 -8.90
N ALA A 594 -21.43 10.40 -8.37
CA ALA A 594 -20.27 9.71 -8.94
C ALA A 594 -20.49 9.30 -10.41
N THR A 595 -21.70 8.88 -10.77
CA THR A 595 -22.07 8.57 -12.17
C THR A 595 -22.05 9.82 -13.06
N GLU A 596 -22.54 10.97 -12.59
CA GLU A 596 -22.50 12.22 -13.37
C GLU A 596 -21.07 12.71 -13.57
N LEU A 597 -20.20 12.54 -12.58
CA LEU A 597 -18.78 12.86 -12.70
C LEU A 597 -18.08 11.95 -13.71
N ALA A 598 -18.35 10.64 -13.69
CA ALA A 598 -17.81 9.73 -14.70
C ALA A 598 -18.19 10.16 -16.12
N GLN A 599 -19.46 10.55 -16.33
CA GLN A 599 -19.94 11.05 -17.62
C GLN A 599 -19.23 12.35 -18.04
N ARG A 600 -18.95 13.26 -17.11
CA ARG A 600 -18.28 14.52 -17.44
C ARG A 600 -16.77 14.38 -17.67
N LEU A 601 -16.11 13.57 -16.86
CA LEU A 601 -14.65 13.51 -16.79
C LEU A 601 -14.07 12.45 -17.73
N LEU A 602 -14.70 11.28 -17.83
CA LEU A 602 -14.19 10.16 -18.63
C LEU A 602 -14.84 10.09 -20.01
N ARG A 603 -16.06 10.62 -20.16
CA ARG A 603 -16.88 10.49 -21.38
C ARG A 603 -17.49 11.85 -21.78
N PRO A 604 -16.68 12.92 -21.93
CA PRO A 604 -17.21 14.25 -22.21
C PRO A 604 -18.12 14.19 -23.45
N PRO A 605 -19.32 14.79 -23.41
CA PRO A 605 -20.22 14.77 -24.55
C PRO A 605 -19.52 15.41 -25.74
N VAL A 606 -19.47 14.68 -26.86
CA VAL A 606 -18.95 15.20 -28.13
C VAL A 606 -19.86 16.35 -28.56
N GLY A 607 -19.36 17.59 -28.43
CA GLY A 607 -20.00 18.81 -28.93
C GLY A 607 -20.94 19.53 -27.96
N ARG A 608 -20.39 20.51 -27.22
CA ARG A 608 -20.95 21.87 -26.95
C ARG A 608 -20.05 22.58 -25.92
N PHE A 609 -19.12 23.41 -26.41
CA PHE A 609 -18.35 24.32 -25.57
C PHE A 609 -19.18 25.58 -25.23
N PRO A 610 -19.21 26.05 -23.97
CA PRO A 610 -19.18 27.47 -23.70
C PRO A 610 -17.74 27.94 -23.78
N VAL A 611 -17.46 28.86 -24.72
CA VAL A 611 -16.16 29.49 -24.90
C VAL A 611 -15.90 30.48 -23.77
N GLY A 612 -14.71 30.40 -23.16
CA GLY A 612 -14.12 31.50 -22.38
C GLY A 612 -12.83 31.10 -21.65
N PRO A 613 -11.94 32.07 -21.36
CA PRO A 613 -11.20 32.90 -22.30
C PRO A 613 -9.90 32.20 -22.76
N GLN A 614 -9.54 32.40 -24.02
CA GLN A 614 -8.38 31.80 -24.67
C GLN A 614 -7.05 32.19 -23.98
N LEU A 615 -6.33 31.20 -23.47
CA LEU A 615 -4.87 31.29 -23.30
C LEU A 615 -4.27 31.42 -24.70
N ARG A 616 -3.76 32.62 -25.03
CA ARG A 616 -2.92 32.85 -26.20
C ARG A 616 -1.67 31.99 -26.08
N LEU A 617 -1.62 30.88 -26.82
CA LEU A 617 -0.37 30.18 -27.12
C LEU A 617 0.51 31.12 -27.95
N ALA A 618 1.63 31.54 -27.38
CA ALA A 618 2.70 32.17 -28.13
C ALA A 618 3.23 31.16 -29.16
N ALA A 619 3.19 31.54 -30.44
CA ALA A 619 3.70 30.73 -31.54
C ALA A 619 5.20 30.49 -31.36
N ALA A 620 5.61 29.22 -31.39
CA ALA A 620 7.01 28.83 -31.51
C ALA A 620 7.51 29.10 -32.96
N PRO A 621 8.76 29.55 -33.15
CA PRO A 621 9.27 29.90 -34.47
C PRO A 621 9.53 28.64 -35.30
N GLN A 622 9.03 28.67 -36.55
CA GLN A 622 9.27 27.65 -37.56
C GLN A 622 10.76 27.58 -37.92
N GLN A 623 11.40 26.44 -37.64
CA GLN A 623 12.68 26.10 -38.25
C GLN A 623 12.45 25.41 -39.59
N GLN A 624 12.87 26.10 -40.66
CA GLN A 624 12.94 25.59 -42.02
C GLN A 624 13.92 24.41 -42.09
N THR A 625 13.40 23.25 -42.50
CA THR A 625 14.18 22.10 -42.98
C THR A 625 14.84 22.46 -44.31
N ARG A 626 16.19 22.54 -44.32
CA ARG A 626 16.98 22.45 -45.55
C ARG A 626 17.47 21.01 -45.72
N HIS A 627 16.99 20.38 -46.80
CA HIS A 627 17.55 19.15 -47.36
C HIS A 627 19.05 19.30 -47.62
N ARG A 628 19.83 18.30 -47.22
CA ARG A 628 21.12 17.98 -47.82
C ARG A 628 21.27 16.47 -47.90
N ASP A 629 21.24 15.97 -49.13
CA ASP A 629 21.75 14.67 -49.54
C ASP A 629 23.24 14.56 -49.21
N THR A 630 23.65 13.41 -48.68
CA THR A 630 24.90 12.72 -49.03
C THR A 630 24.86 11.30 -48.44
N GLY A 631 25.07 10.31 -49.30
CA GLY A 631 24.87 8.88 -49.04
C GLY A 631 25.91 8.21 -48.13
N TYR A 632 25.50 7.05 -47.62
CA TYR A 632 26.34 6.07 -46.94
C TYR A 632 26.49 4.83 -47.86
N PRO A 633 27.69 4.24 -48.00
CA PRO A 633 27.86 2.97 -48.68
C PRO A 633 27.51 1.80 -47.73
N ALA A 634 26.96 0.75 -48.33
CA ALA A 634 26.59 -0.50 -47.68
C ALA A 634 27.81 -1.28 -47.18
N GLN A 635 27.67 -1.95 -46.03
CA GLN A 635 28.51 -3.09 -45.64
C GLN A 635 27.66 -4.27 -45.15
N PRO A 636 28.13 -5.50 -45.34
CA PRO A 636 27.29 -6.67 -45.52
C PRO A 636 27.07 -7.50 -44.26
N ASP A 637 25.97 -8.23 -44.29
CA ASP A 637 25.54 -9.28 -43.36
C ASP A 637 26.51 -10.49 -43.38
N PRO A 638 26.84 -11.11 -42.24
CA PRO A 638 27.33 -12.47 -42.25
C PRO A 638 26.61 -13.37 -41.22
N LEU A 639 25.74 -14.23 -41.75
CA LEU A 639 25.43 -15.54 -41.18
C LEU A 639 25.83 -16.59 -42.22
N ALA A 640 26.94 -17.30 -41.99
CA ALA A 640 27.16 -18.71 -42.35
C ALA A 640 28.65 -19.09 -42.23
N ALA A 641 29.01 -19.80 -41.16
CA ALA A 641 29.97 -20.90 -41.19
C ALA A 641 29.86 -21.65 -39.85
N ALA A 642 29.50 -22.92 -39.95
CA ALA A 642 29.32 -23.84 -38.84
C ALA A 642 30.67 -24.44 -38.39
N ASP A 643 30.72 -24.89 -37.12
CA ASP A 643 31.33 -26.18 -36.76
C ASP A 643 30.81 -26.67 -35.37
N PRO A 644 30.68 -28.00 -35.15
CA PRO A 644 30.00 -28.57 -34.00
C PRO A 644 30.94 -28.78 -32.79
N VAL A 645 30.47 -28.48 -31.58
CA VAL A 645 31.18 -28.72 -30.31
C VAL A 645 30.77 -30.09 -29.73
N PRO A 646 31.71 -30.94 -29.26
CA PRO A 646 31.40 -32.28 -28.79
C PRO A 646 30.76 -32.29 -27.39
N ALA A 647 29.99 -33.35 -27.14
CA ALA A 647 29.32 -33.65 -25.88
C ALA A 647 30.33 -33.90 -24.74
N THR A 648 30.14 -33.21 -23.61
CA THR A 648 30.85 -33.50 -22.36
C THR A 648 29.88 -34.14 -21.38
N GLU A 649 30.20 -35.35 -20.95
CA GLU A 649 29.50 -36.14 -19.94
C GLU A 649 29.36 -35.37 -18.61
N VAL A 650 28.14 -35.32 -18.08
CA VAL A 650 27.88 -34.85 -16.71
C VAL A 650 27.89 -36.06 -15.77
N LEU A 651 28.98 -36.19 -15.01
CA LEU A 651 29.11 -37.11 -13.89
C LEU A 651 28.18 -36.68 -12.75
N VAL A 652 27.17 -37.49 -12.48
CA VAL A 652 26.30 -37.42 -11.29
C VAL A 652 27.06 -38.00 -10.10
N GLY A 653 27.48 -37.13 -9.17
CA GLY A 653 28.05 -37.52 -7.89
C GLY A 653 26.99 -37.54 -6.78
N HIS A 654 26.47 -38.73 -6.47
CA HIS A 654 25.79 -39.01 -5.20
C HIS A 654 26.80 -38.97 -4.04
N ARG A 655 26.51 -38.23 -2.97
CA ARG A 655 27.02 -38.57 -1.62
C ARG A 655 25.97 -38.32 -0.55
N CYS A 656 25.57 -39.42 0.09
CA CYS A 656 25.02 -39.49 1.42
C CYS A 656 26.07 -39.09 2.46
N GLY A 657 25.61 -38.52 3.57
CA GLY A 657 26.39 -38.15 4.76
C GLY A 657 25.56 -37.25 5.65
#